data_AF-A0A388PNY6-F1
#
_entry.id   AF-A0A388PNY6-F1
#
_cell.length_a   1.000
_cell.length_b   1.000
_cell.length_c   1.000
_cell.angle_alpha   90.00
_cell.angle_beta   90.00
_cell.angle_gamma   90.00
#
_symmetry.space_group_name_H-M   'P 1'
#
loop_
_entity.id
_entity.type
_entity.pdbx_description
1 polymer ?
#
loop_
_entity_poly.entity_id
_entity_poly.type
_entity_poly.pdbx_seq_one_letter_code
_entity_poly.pdbx_strand_id
1 'polypeptide(L)'
;MSSYKYVSHLWNDAEAAKLDPVGRLVYRSNKLGADQRITNTGGGNTSSKIVEKDPLTGQDTVVLWVKGSGGDLRTSNRENFSSLYQDKLIGLQRSYAARADKGLKSPAEDDMVGMYNHATFNLNPRASSIDTPLHSFLPGKHVDHMHPNAIISIAASKNCQALTQSIFGGKMAYVPWMRPGFELGLAMQEISRQQPAIKAIMMGQHGFISWADDDKACYELTLAMIEQAGAYIEGKYQAKGGDAAAFGGALYQTLDTAKRHATFAAILPWLRGQVSKEKRFIGTIQDDEKILRFVNSKDAPRLAELGTSCPDHFLRTKIKPLYVNWNPQSEDAAALKTKLSAALEQYRKDYAAYYAACKRPNSPAMRDPNPTVVLIPGLGMIAWGKDKSESRVTAEFYNCAVEVMRGAEAIDQYIALPQQEAFDIEYWLLEEAKLKRMPAEKELARQVIIVVGAGSGIGKETAHRLVKEGAHIVCVDKNVEAAQATAKEITDKLGSGIGVAGTGLSNCGPAIGLAGDIMDRASIRQMLDQVALAYGGFDSICVTAGIFVSPDTTGHIPDDKWALTFALNVTGSYLVADEAFKTWKEQGLRGNLVLTTSANAAVAKKGSVAYDTSKAAANHLVREMAMELSPLIRVNGVAPATVVQGSAMFPRDRVIASLAKYNIPYTDDEATDSLTTKLSRFYADRTLTKNPITPADQAEAYFLLVTNRLSKTTGQVITVDGGLHEAFLR
;
A
#
# COMPACT_ATOMS: atom_id res chain seq x y z
N MET A 1 38.13 -4.25 -11.54
CA MET A 1 36.70 -3.96 -11.27
C MET A 1 36.55 -3.88 -9.76
N SER A 2 36.20 -2.71 -9.22
CA SER A 2 35.85 -2.60 -7.80
C SER A 2 34.63 -3.50 -7.55
N SER A 3 34.77 -4.56 -6.76
CA SER A 3 33.62 -5.40 -6.39
C SER A 3 32.91 -4.74 -5.20
N TYR A 4 31.87 -3.95 -5.47
CA TYR A 4 30.97 -3.47 -4.43
C TYR A 4 30.27 -4.67 -3.76
N LYS A 5 30.28 -4.73 -2.43
CA LYS A 5 29.63 -5.79 -1.64
C LYS A 5 28.36 -5.29 -0.95
N TYR A 6 28.34 -4.04 -0.50
CA TYR A 6 27.27 -3.46 0.31
C TYR A 6 26.31 -2.59 -0.50
N VAL A 7 26.64 -2.30 -1.76
CA VAL A 7 25.77 -1.66 -2.76
C VAL A 7 25.87 -2.36 -4.11
N SER A 8 24.88 -2.15 -4.96
CA SER A 8 24.85 -2.68 -6.34
C SER A 8 25.32 -1.63 -7.34
N HIS A 9 26.31 -1.97 -8.17
CA HIS A 9 26.70 -1.13 -9.30
C HIS A 9 25.90 -1.50 -10.56
N LEU A 10 24.81 -0.77 -10.83
CA LEU A 10 23.87 -1.03 -11.91
C LEU A 10 24.04 -0.13 -13.14
N TRP A 11 25.09 0.70 -13.19
CA TRP A 11 25.37 1.60 -14.31
C TRP A 11 25.86 0.83 -15.54
N ASN A 12 25.30 1.16 -16.71
CA ASN A 12 25.65 0.61 -18.00
C ASN A 12 25.95 1.76 -18.98
N ASP A 13 27.19 1.85 -19.43
CA ASP A 13 27.66 2.94 -20.30
C ASP A 13 26.96 2.97 -21.66
N ALA A 14 26.64 1.80 -22.23
CA ALA A 14 25.97 1.71 -23.53
C ALA A 14 24.50 2.13 -23.47
N GLU A 15 23.84 1.93 -22.32
CA GLU A 15 22.48 2.43 -22.08
C GLU A 15 22.49 3.94 -21.85
N ALA A 16 23.36 4.42 -20.95
CA ALA A 16 23.50 5.85 -20.63
C ALA A 16 23.89 6.71 -21.84
N ALA A 17 24.73 6.20 -22.75
CA ALA A 17 25.17 6.93 -23.94
C ALA A 17 24.04 7.23 -24.95
N LYS A 18 22.90 6.51 -24.88
CA LYS A 18 21.74 6.71 -25.76
C LYS A 18 20.75 7.76 -25.25
N LEU A 19 20.94 8.24 -24.02
CA LEU A 19 19.99 9.10 -23.33
C LEU A 19 20.42 10.57 -23.44
N ASP A 20 19.44 11.46 -23.56
CA ASP A 20 19.67 12.90 -23.46
C ASP A 20 20.00 13.30 -21.99
N PRO A 21 20.45 14.54 -21.72
CA PRO A 21 20.91 14.92 -20.39
C PRO A 21 19.89 14.70 -19.26
N VAL A 22 18.60 14.97 -19.51
CA VAL A 22 17.53 14.71 -18.54
C VAL A 22 17.22 13.22 -18.44
N GLY A 23 17.26 12.48 -19.54
CA GLY A 23 17.16 11.01 -19.55
C GLY A 23 18.27 10.35 -18.74
N ARG A 24 19.50 10.89 -18.77
CA ARG A 24 20.62 10.43 -17.92
C ARG A 24 20.40 10.72 -16.43
N LEU A 25 19.75 11.83 -16.08
CA LEU A 25 19.31 12.09 -14.70
C LEU A 25 18.29 11.05 -14.24
N VAL A 26 17.26 10.78 -15.05
CA VAL A 26 16.24 9.74 -14.76
C VAL A 26 16.91 8.37 -14.62
N TYR A 27 17.85 8.05 -15.51
CA TYR A 27 18.62 6.82 -15.46
C TYR A 27 19.40 6.66 -14.16
N ARG A 28 20.23 7.65 -13.79
CA ARG A 28 20.99 7.64 -12.54
C ARG A 28 20.07 7.46 -11.33
N SER A 29 18.94 8.17 -11.33
CA SER A 29 17.92 8.10 -10.28
C SER A 29 17.36 6.70 -10.12
N ASN A 30 16.97 6.06 -11.23
CA ASN A 30 16.42 4.72 -11.22
C ASN A 30 17.46 3.67 -10.78
N LYS A 31 18.74 3.83 -11.17
CA LYS A 31 19.81 2.92 -10.71
C LYS A 31 20.09 3.04 -9.22
N LEU A 32 20.14 4.26 -8.68
CA LEU A 32 20.29 4.48 -7.23
C LEU A 32 19.05 3.98 -6.46
N GLY A 33 17.84 4.27 -6.96
CA GLY A 33 16.58 3.86 -6.34
C GLY A 33 16.29 2.35 -6.42
N ALA A 34 16.95 1.62 -7.33
CA ALA A 34 16.76 0.17 -7.46
C ALA A 34 17.37 -0.64 -6.30
N ASP A 35 18.33 -0.07 -5.56
CA ASP A 35 18.94 -0.70 -4.38
C ASP A 35 18.45 -0.02 -3.10
N GLN A 36 17.59 -0.71 -2.35
CA GLN A 36 17.01 -0.19 -1.10
C GLN A 36 18.03 0.05 0.02
N ARG A 37 19.28 -0.42 -0.15
CA ARG A 37 20.37 -0.07 0.77
C ARG A 37 20.87 1.36 0.56
N ILE A 38 20.59 1.95 -0.61
CA ILE A 38 21.02 3.30 -1.02
C ILE A 38 19.99 4.35 -0.60
N THR A 39 18.70 4.09 -0.82
CA THR A 39 17.62 5.02 -0.50
C THR A 39 16.31 4.30 -0.18
N ASN A 40 15.47 4.93 0.63
CA ASN A 40 14.16 4.40 1.02
C ASN A 40 13.09 4.72 -0.06
N THR A 41 11.98 3.99 -0.07
CA THR A 41 10.85 4.33 -0.95
C THR A 41 10.38 5.77 -0.75
N GLY A 42 10.35 6.54 -1.84
CA GLY A 42 9.94 7.96 -1.84
C GLY A 42 10.99 8.94 -1.27
N GLY A 43 12.09 8.42 -0.71
CA GLY A 43 13.21 9.19 -0.18
C GLY A 43 14.33 9.44 -1.20
N GLY A 44 15.29 10.27 -0.79
CA GLY A 44 16.41 10.75 -1.58
C GLY A 44 16.01 11.74 -2.68
N ASN A 45 16.95 12.52 -3.19
CA ASN A 45 16.76 13.44 -4.31
C ASN A 45 18.01 13.39 -5.21
N THR A 46 17.78 13.49 -6.51
CA THR A 46 18.85 13.61 -7.52
C THR A 46 18.61 14.87 -8.32
N SER A 47 19.70 15.49 -8.81
CA SER A 47 19.61 16.62 -9.71
C SER A 47 20.71 16.68 -10.76
N SER A 48 20.42 17.41 -11.84
CA SER A 48 21.38 17.81 -12.86
C SER A 48 21.19 19.30 -13.22
N LYS A 49 22.30 20.04 -13.31
CA LYS A 49 22.37 21.42 -13.82
C LYS A 49 22.72 21.34 -15.31
N ILE A 50 21.74 21.59 -16.18
CA ILE A 50 21.83 21.35 -17.63
C ILE A 50 21.70 22.70 -18.35
N VAL A 51 22.46 22.92 -19.42
CA VAL A 51 22.30 24.12 -20.26
C VAL A 51 21.17 23.88 -21.26
N GLU A 52 20.17 24.74 -21.26
CA GLU A 52 19.03 24.69 -22.18
C GLU A 52 18.72 26.09 -22.75
N LYS A 53 17.93 26.13 -23.83
CA LYS A 53 17.44 27.37 -24.42
C LYS A 53 16.25 27.90 -23.63
N ASP A 54 16.36 29.12 -23.12
CA ASP A 54 15.24 29.81 -22.48
C ASP A 54 14.12 30.06 -23.50
N PRO A 55 12.89 29.55 -23.29
CA PRO A 55 11.78 29.73 -24.24
C PRO A 55 11.37 31.20 -24.44
N LEU A 56 11.71 32.10 -23.51
CA LEU A 56 11.38 33.51 -23.60
C LEU A 56 12.43 34.32 -24.37
N THR A 57 13.70 33.99 -24.21
CA THR A 57 14.82 34.81 -24.71
C THR A 57 15.63 34.14 -25.82
N GLY A 58 15.51 32.83 -25.99
CA GLY A 58 16.33 32.02 -26.90
C GLY A 58 17.80 31.89 -26.47
N GLN A 59 18.18 32.42 -25.31
CA GLN A 59 19.55 32.36 -24.80
C GLN A 59 19.81 31.06 -24.05
N ASP A 60 21.08 30.66 -24.00
CA ASP A 60 21.49 29.54 -23.16
C ASP A 60 21.37 29.93 -21.68
N THR A 61 20.71 29.09 -20.90
CA THR A 61 20.57 29.25 -19.45
C THR A 61 20.80 27.92 -18.75
N VAL A 62 21.26 27.97 -17.50
CA VAL A 62 21.45 26.77 -16.68
C VAL A 62 20.14 26.45 -15.97
N VAL A 63 19.61 25.26 -16.24
CA VAL A 63 18.39 24.72 -15.66
C VAL A 63 18.73 23.63 -14.65
N LEU A 64 18.28 23.81 -13.41
CA LEU A 64 18.30 22.76 -12.41
C LEU A 64 17.10 21.83 -12.62
N TRP A 65 17.36 20.60 -13.03
CA TRP A 65 16.40 19.51 -12.94
C TRP A 65 16.61 18.78 -11.63
N VAL A 66 15.60 18.72 -10.78
CA VAL A 66 15.65 18.07 -9.47
C VAL A 66 14.39 17.25 -9.23
N LYS A 67 14.52 16.09 -8.55
CA LYS A 67 13.35 15.27 -8.22
C LYS A 67 12.34 16.11 -7.44
N GLY A 68 11.09 16.13 -7.93
CA GLY A 68 9.99 16.81 -7.26
C GLY A 68 9.55 16.11 -5.96
N SER A 69 8.71 16.80 -5.20
CA SER A 69 8.18 16.29 -3.92
C SER A 69 7.41 14.98 -4.10
N GLY A 70 7.63 13.94 -3.29
CA GLY A 70 6.76 12.74 -3.23
C GLY A 70 6.88 11.67 -4.35
N GLY A 71 7.88 11.77 -5.24
CA GLY A 71 8.19 10.70 -6.22
C GLY A 71 9.21 9.66 -5.69
N ASP A 72 9.06 8.39 -6.08
CA ASP A 72 10.02 7.30 -5.83
C ASP A 72 11.12 7.29 -6.91
N LEU A 73 12.39 7.39 -6.50
CA LEU A 73 13.55 7.38 -7.40
C LEU A 73 13.61 6.10 -8.25
N ARG A 74 13.14 4.96 -7.75
CA ARG A 74 13.20 3.66 -8.44
C ARG A 74 12.35 3.62 -9.71
N THR A 75 11.21 4.30 -9.69
CA THR A 75 10.20 4.28 -10.77
C THR A 75 10.03 5.67 -11.37
N SER A 76 11.02 6.54 -11.22
CA SER A 76 10.93 7.91 -11.69
C SER A 76 11.01 7.96 -13.22
N ASN A 77 10.20 8.83 -13.79
CA ASN A 77 10.24 9.26 -15.18
C ASN A 77 10.48 10.79 -15.23
N ARG A 78 10.55 11.37 -16.43
CA ARG A 78 10.83 12.80 -16.61
C ARG A 78 9.83 13.71 -15.89
N GLU A 79 8.54 13.33 -15.83
CA GLU A 79 7.47 14.10 -15.20
C GLU A 79 7.62 14.17 -13.67
N ASN A 80 8.45 13.30 -13.08
CA ASN A 80 8.77 13.34 -11.66
C ASN A 80 9.81 14.40 -11.28
N PHE A 81 10.41 15.11 -12.25
CA PHE A 81 11.43 16.14 -12.02
C PHE A 81 10.88 17.54 -12.29
N SER A 82 11.17 18.46 -11.36
CA SER A 82 10.92 19.90 -11.54
C SER A 82 12.13 20.56 -12.18
N SER A 83 11.90 21.49 -13.11
CA SER A 83 12.94 22.29 -13.76
C SER A 83 12.89 23.74 -13.28
N LEU A 84 14.03 24.30 -12.87
CA LEU A 84 14.14 25.67 -12.37
C LEU A 84 15.31 26.42 -13.01
N TYR A 85 15.14 27.72 -13.27
CA TYR A 85 16.22 28.64 -13.61
C TYR A 85 17.21 28.71 -12.43
N GLN A 86 18.44 28.21 -12.63
CA GLN A 86 19.44 28.08 -11.56
C GLN A 86 19.88 29.44 -11.01
N ASP A 87 19.99 30.45 -11.86
CA ASP A 87 20.36 31.82 -11.49
C ASP A 87 19.27 32.50 -10.63
N LYS A 88 17.99 32.33 -10.99
CA LYS A 88 16.86 32.84 -10.19
C LYS A 88 16.80 32.17 -8.83
N LEU A 89 17.02 30.86 -8.78
CA LEU A 89 17.03 30.09 -7.53
C LEU A 89 18.18 30.51 -6.60
N ILE A 90 19.39 30.73 -7.12
CA ILE A 90 20.49 31.35 -6.36
C ILE A 90 20.11 32.78 -5.93
N GLY A 91 19.47 33.55 -6.83
CA GLY A 91 19.01 34.91 -6.56
C GLY A 91 18.08 35.02 -5.34
N LEU A 92 17.31 33.97 -5.04
CA LEU A 92 16.46 33.91 -3.85
C LEU A 92 17.24 34.07 -2.54
N GLN A 93 18.54 33.74 -2.51
CA GLN A 93 19.39 33.97 -1.33
C GLN A 93 19.44 35.44 -0.93
N ARG A 94 19.38 36.38 -1.88
CA ARG A 94 19.37 37.83 -1.59
C ARG A 94 18.06 38.24 -0.91
N SER A 95 16.93 37.79 -1.45
CA SER A 95 15.61 38.05 -0.89
C SER A 95 15.48 37.47 0.52
N TYR A 96 15.95 36.24 0.72
CA TYR A 96 16.00 35.60 2.03
C TYR A 96 16.92 36.35 3.00
N ALA A 97 18.12 36.74 2.57
CA ALA A 97 19.06 37.48 3.40
C ALA A 97 18.55 38.86 3.85
N ALA A 98 17.65 39.49 3.08
CA ALA A 98 17.03 40.77 3.40
C ALA A 98 15.89 40.66 4.43
N ARG A 99 15.37 39.45 4.70
CA ARG A 99 14.35 39.22 5.72
C ARG A 99 14.91 39.46 7.12
N ALA A 100 14.17 40.21 7.94
CA ALA A 100 14.52 40.44 9.35
C ALA A 100 14.27 39.20 10.23
N ASP A 101 13.32 38.35 9.83
CA ASP A 101 12.90 37.12 10.53
C ASP A 101 13.48 35.84 9.89
N LYS A 102 14.61 35.94 9.19
CA LYS A 102 15.35 34.78 8.67
C LYS A 102 15.96 33.94 9.80
N GLY A 103 16.13 32.65 9.55
CA GLY A 103 16.80 31.72 10.44
C GLY A 103 16.20 30.32 10.36
N LEU A 104 16.89 29.37 10.99
CA LEU A 104 16.45 27.98 11.06
C LEU A 104 15.06 27.89 11.72
N LYS A 105 14.12 27.22 11.04
CA LYS A 105 12.73 27.04 11.51
C LYS A 105 11.91 28.32 11.63
N SER A 106 12.31 29.39 10.94
CA SER A 106 11.56 30.64 10.94
C SER A 106 10.45 30.64 9.86
N PRO A 107 9.44 31.51 9.99
CA PRO A 107 8.47 31.75 8.93
C PRO A 107 9.13 32.11 7.59
N ALA A 108 10.25 32.85 7.62
CA ALA A 108 11.00 33.19 6.42
C ALA A 108 11.54 31.99 5.68
N GLU A 109 12.02 30.97 6.40
CA GLU A 109 12.50 29.74 5.78
C GLU A 109 11.34 28.97 5.13
N ASP A 110 10.19 28.85 5.82
CA ASP A 110 9.01 28.18 5.28
C ASP A 110 8.44 28.91 4.04
N ASP A 111 8.45 30.24 4.04
CA ASP A 111 7.99 31.09 2.92
C ASP A 111 8.82 30.85 1.64
N MET A 112 10.10 30.44 1.76
CA MET A 112 10.95 30.18 0.61
C MET A 112 10.44 29.05 -0.28
N VAL A 113 9.69 28.08 0.27
CA VAL A 113 9.13 26.98 -0.53
C VAL A 113 8.14 27.51 -1.57
N GLY A 114 7.37 28.54 -1.24
CA GLY A 114 6.48 29.21 -2.20
C GLY A 114 7.26 29.98 -3.28
N MET A 115 8.43 30.50 -2.94
CA MET A 115 9.27 31.30 -3.84
C MET A 115 9.90 30.48 -4.97
N TYR A 116 10.02 29.15 -4.83
CA TYR A 116 10.57 28.30 -5.89
C TYR A 116 9.77 28.36 -7.19
N ASN A 117 8.46 28.64 -7.11
CA ASN A 117 7.60 28.80 -8.29
C ASN A 117 8.02 29.99 -9.18
N HIS A 118 8.67 31.03 -8.62
CA HIS A 118 9.21 32.14 -9.41
C HIS A 118 10.46 31.75 -10.20
N ALA A 119 11.09 30.64 -9.84
CA ALA A 119 12.23 30.07 -10.55
C ALA A 119 11.84 28.95 -11.51
N THR A 120 10.56 28.57 -11.65
CA THR A 120 10.14 27.50 -12.56
C THR A 120 10.56 27.77 -14.00
N PHE A 121 11.26 26.82 -14.60
CA PHE A 121 11.66 26.83 -16.00
C PHE A 121 10.60 26.15 -16.86
N ASN A 122 10.28 26.78 -17.99
CA ASN A 122 9.40 26.26 -19.04
C ASN A 122 8.05 25.71 -18.52
N LEU A 123 7.43 26.44 -17.59
CA LEU A 123 6.10 26.12 -17.03
C LEU A 123 5.96 24.68 -16.50
N ASN A 124 7.06 24.06 -16.07
CA ASN A 124 7.03 22.69 -15.56
C ASN A 124 6.08 22.60 -14.34
N PRO A 125 5.02 21.77 -14.41
CA PRO A 125 3.98 21.73 -13.38
C PRO A 125 4.40 20.92 -12.14
N ARG A 126 5.56 20.23 -12.18
CA ARG A 126 6.02 19.42 -11.05
C ARG A 126 6.50 20.33 -9.93
N ALA A 127 5.82 20.23 -8.78
CA ALA A 127 6.26 20.91 -7.56
C ALA A 127 7.65 20.43 -7.11
N SER A 128 8.54 21.39 -6.88
CA SER A 128 9.91 21.15 -6.42
C SER A 128 9.95 20.60 -4.99
N SER A 129 11.02 19.88 -4.65
CA SER A 129 11.26 19.42 -3.27
C SER A 129 11.62 20.59 -2.37
N ILE A 130 11.36 20.45 -1.06
CA ILE A 130 11.91 21.35 -0.03
C ILE A 130 13.45 21.33 -0.04
N ASP A 131 14.05 20.23 -0.48
CA ASP A 131 15.51 20.05 -0.56
C ASP A 131 16.16 20.70 -1.79
N THR A 132 15.37 21.35 -2.64
CA THR A 132 15.86 22.02 -3.86
C THR A 132 17.07 22.95 -3.60
N PRO A 133 17.16 23.71 -2.49
CA PRO A 133 18.36 24.48 -2.14
C PRO A 133 19.62 23.63 -1.95
N LEU A 134 19.53 22.43 -1.39
CA LEU A 134 20.69 21.53 -1.19
C LEU A 134 21.31 21.14 -2.55
N HIS A 135 20.48 21.00 -3.58
CA HIS A 135 20.92 20.68 -4.94
C HIS A 135 21.44 21.87 -5.72
N SER A 136 20.83 23.05 -5.50
CA SER A 136 21.18 24.27 -6.22
C SER A 136 22.46 24.91 -5.69
N PHE A 137 22.62 24.99 -4.37
CA PHE A 137 23.66 25.80 -3.74
C PHE A 137 25.03 25.10 -3.68
N LEU A 138 25.03 23.76 -3.73
CA LEU A 138 26.25 22.99 -3.83
C LEU A 138 26.92 23.12 -5.21
N PRO A 139 28.25 23.14 -5.26
CA PRO A 139 28.98 23.10 -6.52
C PRO A 139 28.77 21.75 -7.23
N GLY A 140 29.13 21.66 -8.51
CA GLY A 140 28.95 20.44 -9.31
C GLY A 140 27.67 20.45 -10.15
N LYS A 141 27.78 19.90 -11.37
CA LYS A 141 26.64 19.75 -12.28
C LYS A 141 25.64 18.69 -11.85
N HIS A 142 26.06 17.71 -11.06
CA HIS A 142 25.24 16.60 -10.62
C HIS A 142 25.31 16.47 -9.10
N VAL A 143 24.16 16.26 -8.47
CA VAL A 143 24.05 16.14 -7.01
C VAL A 143 23.12 14.98 -6.68
N ASP A 144 23.57 14.14 -5.76
CA ASP A 144 22.82 12.99 -5.23
C ASP A 144 22.69 13.15 -3.71
N HIS A 145 21.46 13.27 -3.22
CA HIS A 145 21.11 13.22 -1.81
C HIS A 145 20.42 11.89 -1.52
N MET A 146 21.06 11.02 -0.74
CA MET A 146 20.58 9.66 -0.49
C MET A 146 20.41 9.36 1.00
N HIS A 147 19.57 8.37 1.30
CA HIS A 147 19.24 7.92 2.66
C HIS A 147 19.65 6.46 2.94
N PRO A 148 20.95 6.10 2.81
CA PRO A 148 21.37 4.71 2.99
C PRO A 148 21.47 4.34 4.46
N ASN A 149 20.97 3.16 4.83
CA ASN A 149 20.96 2.68 6.22
C ASN A 149 22.35 2.73 6.86
N ALA A 150 23.41 2.42 6.11
CA ALA A 150 24.79 2.45 6.62
C ALA A 150 25.24 3.86 7.04
N ILE A 151 24.90 4.88 6.25
CA ILE A 151 25.25 6.27 6.59
C ILE A 151 24.36 6.78 7.71
N ILE A 152 23.06 6.50 7.67
CA ILE A 152 22.13 6.90 8.73
C ILE A 152 22.55 6.26 10.06
N SER A 153 23.06 5.02 10.06
CA SER A 153 23.60 4.37 11.26
C SER A 153 24.73 5.18 11.91
N ILE A 154 25.64 5.73 11.09
CA ILE A 154 26.70 6.61 11.56
C ILE A 154 26.10 7.93 12.07
N ALA A 155 25.18 8.52 11.31
CA ALA A 155 24.54 9.80 11.62
C ALA A 155 23.63 9.75 12.87
N ALA A 156 23.11 8.57 13.21
CA ALA A 156 22.28 8.27 14.37
C ALA A 156 23.06 7.62 15.52
N SER A 157 24.39 7.66 15.46
CA SER A 157 25.27 7.24 16.57
C SER A 157 25.59 8.42 17.48
N LYS A 158 25.72 8.18 18.78
CA LYS A 158 26.04 9.21 19.80
C LYS A 158 27.27 10.05 19.44
N ASN A 159 28.31 9.42 18.90
CA ASN A 159 29.57 10.07 18.50
C ASN A 159 29.69 10.25 16.97
N CYS A 160 28.57 10.50 16.28
CA CYS A 160 28.49 10.56 14.82
C CYS A 160 29.58 11.41 14.14
N GLN A 161 29.85 12.64 14.61
CA GLN A 161 30.86 13.52 14.01
C GLN A 161 32.27 12.91 14.02
N ALA A 162 32.67 12.32 15.15
CA ALA A 162 33.97 11.66 15.28
C ALA A 162 34.04 10.39 14.40
N LEU A 163 32.93 9.63 14.34
CA LEU A 163 32.83 8.46 13.47
C LEU A 163 32.96 8.85 12.00
N THR A 164 32.25 9.89 11.53
CA THR A 164 32.36 10.42 10.16
C THR A 164 33.82 10.72 9.82
N GLN A 165 34.53 11.44 10.69
CA GLN A 165 35.94 11.74 10.47
C GLN A 165 36.80 10.47 10.38
N SER A 166 36.61 9.53 11.30
CA SER A 166 37.41 8.29 11.37
C SER A 166 37.16 7.36 10.19
N ILE A 167 35.91 7.26 9.72
CA ILE A 167 35.51 6.32 8.66
C ILE A 167 35.95 6.87 7.31
N PHE A 168 35.69 8.15 7.02
CA PHE A 168 35.91 8.73 5.69
C PHE A 168 37.26 9.43 5.53
N GLY A 169 38.06 9.54 6.60
CA GLY A 169 39.40 10.12 6.54
C GLY A 169 39.41 11.56 6.03
N GLY A 170 38.40 12.35 6.41
CA GLY A 170 38.24 13.73 5.95
C GLY A 170 37.77 13.89 4.50
N LYS A 171 37.34 12.82 3.80
CA LYS A 171 36.73 12.92 2.45
C LYS A 171 35.25 13.30 2.45
N MET A 172 34.60 13.20 3.61
CA MET A 172 33.21 13.57 3.83
C MET A 172 33.14 14.54 5.02
N ALA A 173 32.59 15.73 4.79
CA ALA A 173 32.34 16.69 5.87
C ALA A 173 31.09 16.32 6.67
N TYR A 174 30.86 16.98 7.78
CA TYR A 174 29.70 16.78 8.65
C TYR A 174 28.97 18.10 8.88
N VAL A 175 27.65 18.07 8.77
CA VAL A 175 26.76 19.13 9.25
C VAL A 175 25.87 18.54 10.35
N PRO A 176 25.73 19.21 11.51
CA PRO A 176 24.83 18.76 12.56
C PRO A 176 23.38 18.70 12.06
N TRP A 177 22.52 18.03 12.81
CA TRP A 177 21.09 17.96 12.49
C TRP A 177 20.52 19.38 12.28
N MET A 178 19.95 19.60 11.10
CA MET A 178 19.20 20.78 10.73
C MET A 178 17.99 20.33 9.94
N ARG A 179 16.86 21.02 10.13
CA ARG A 179 15.65 20.76 9.36
C ARG A 179 15.96 20.91 7.86
N PRO A 180 15.52 19.97 7.00
CA PRO A 180 15.71 20.11 5.55
C PRO A 180 15.01 21.37 5.01
N GLY A 181 15.71 22.12 4.17
CA GLY A 181 15.23 23.41 3.67
C GLY A 181 16.33 24.38 3.27
N PHE A 182 15.99 25.67 3.29
CA PHE A 182 16.84 26.74 2.78
C PHE A 182 18.10 26.94 3.63
N GLU A 183 17.99 26.90 4.96
CA GLU A 183 19.13 27.10 5.88
C GLU A 183 20.13 25.95 5.81
N LEU A 184 19.66 24.70 5.69
CA LEU A 184 20.55 23.56 5.47
C LEU A 184 21.31 23.70 4.15
N GLY A 185 20.65 24.17 3.08
CA GLY A 185 21.32 24.47 1.82
C GLY A 185 22.44 25.52 1.96
N LEU A 186 22.20 26.59 2.72
CA LEU A 186 23.20 27.64 2.99
C LEU A 186 24.37 27.10 3.82
N ALA A 187 24.10 26.32 4.87
CA ALA A 187 25.12 25.71 5.70
C ALA A 187 26.04 24.77 4.89
N MET A 188 25.45 23.94 4.02
CA MET A 188 26.20 23.06 3.12
C MET A 188 27.01 23.82 2.08
N GLN A 189 26.46 24.90 1.53
CA GLN A 189 27.19 25.79 0.62
C GLN A 189 28.43 26.37 1.29
N GLU A 190 28.30 26.85 2.53
CA GLU A 190 29.44 27.42 3.26
C GLU A 190 30.51 26.36 3.55
N ILE A 191 30.13 25.13 3.94
CA ILE A 191 31.07 24.01 4.08
C ILE A 191 31.81 23.77 2.77
N SER A 192 31.10 23.72 1.64
CA SER A 192 31.72 23.49 0.32
C SER A 192 32.68 24.61 -0.10
N ARG A 193 32.41 25.86 0.32
CA ARG A 193 33.25 27.02 0.05
C ARG A 193 34.53 27.00 0.90
N GLN A 194 34.40 26.65 2.17
CA GLN A 194 35.53 26.53 3.09
C GLN A 194 36.41 25.30 2.81
N GLN A 195 35.82 24.24 2.26
CA GLN A 195 36.50 22.97 1.97
C GLN A 195 36.28 22.51 0.50
N PRO A 196 36.86 23.19 -0.51
CA PRO A 196 36.58 22.92 -1.94
C PRO A 196 36.92 21.50 -2.44
N ALA A 197 37.81 20.80 -1.71
CA ALA A 197 38.21 19.44 -2.01
C ALA A 197 37.15 18.40 -1.61
N ILE A 198 36.25 18.73 -0.67
CA ILE A 198 35.16 17.86 -0.25
C ILE A 198 34.12 17.76 -1.37
N LYS A 199 33.64 16.54 -1.59
CA LYS A 199 32.57 16.23 -2.56
C LYS A 199 31.39 15.48 -1.94
N ALA A 200 31.37 15.34 -0.61
CA ALA A 200 30.30 14.72 0.13
C ALA A 200 30.13 15.31 1.53
N ILE A 201 28.89 15.45 2.00
CA ILE A 201 28.57 15.96 3.35
C ILE A 201 27.57 15.00 4.01
N MET A 202 27.92 14.51 5.19
CA MET A 202 27.02 13.80 6.09
C MET A 202 26.12 14.77 6.83
N MET A 203 24.83 14.48 6.89
CA MET A 203 23.85 15.23 7.68
C MET A 203 23.49 14.41 8.93
N GLY A 204 23.72 14.98 10.12
CA GLY A 204 23.38 14.32 11.38
C GLY A 204 21.91 13.87 11.39
N GLN A 205 21.62 12.64 11.85
CA GLN A 205 20.27 12.04 11.91
C GLN A 205 19.46 12.07 10.59
N HIS A 206 20.12 12.23 9.45
CA HIS A 206 19.50 12.20 8.12
C HIS A 206 20.38 11.32 7.21
N GLY A 207 20.50 11.66 5.93
CA GLY A 207 21.38 10.95 4.99
C GLY A 207 22.71 11.63 4.74
N PHE A 208 23.17 11.55 3.50
CA PHE A 208 24.27 12.36 3.00
C PHE A 208 23.95 12.94 1.63
N ILE A 209 24.79 13.86 1.19
CA ILE A 209 24.77 14.42 -0.15
C ILE A 209 26.16 14.34 -0.75
N SER A 210 26.24 14.06 -2.05
CA SER A 210 27.46 14.02 -2.85
C SER A 210 27.25 14.73 -4.18
N TRP A 211 28.34 15.22 -4.78
CA TRP A 211 28.26 15.93 -6.06
C TRP A 211 29.51 15.75 -6.92
N ALA A 212 29.31 15.84 -8.24
CA ALA A 212 30.38 15.86 -9.24
C ALA A 212 29.96 16.63 -10.51
N ASP A 213 30.90 16.88 -11.42
CA ASP A 213 30.63 17.51 -12.72
C ASP A 213 30.25 16.53 -13.83
N ASP A 214 30.42 15.23 -13.57
CA ASP A 214 30.01 14.11 -14.42
C ASP A 214 29.01 13.23 -13.66
N ASP A 215 27.99 12.72 -14.34
CA ASP A 215 26.90 11.98 -13.71
C ASP A 215 27.29 10.57 -13.26
N LYS A 216 28.14 9.88 -14.02
CA LYS A 216 28.70 8.59 -13.65
C LYS A 216 29.66 8.75 -12.48
N ALA A 217 30.51 9.78 -12.49
CA ALA A 217 31.39 10.08 -11.37
C ALA A 217 30.59 10.41 -10.09
N CYS A 218 29.49 11.15 -10.21
CA CYS A 218 28.59 11.41 -9.08
C CYS A 218 27.99 10.11 -8.53
N TYR A 219 27.47 9.26 -9.42
CA TYR A 219 26.93 7.95 -9.10
C TYR A 219 27.96 7.05 -8.40
N GLU A 220 29.17 6.91 -8.96
CA GLU A 220 30.23 6.07 -8.41
C GLU A 220 30.75 6.60 -7.06
N LEU A 221 30.85 7.93 -6.90
CA LEU A 221 31.20 8.55 -5.62
C LEU A 221 30.15 8.23 -4.54
N THR A 222 28.86 8.35 -4.89
CA THR A 222 27.75 8.00 -4.02
C THR A 222 27.88 6.54 -3.56
N LEU A 223 28.11 5.60 -4.50
CA LEU A 223 28.30 4.19 -4.16
C LEU A 223 29.53 3.95 -3.28
N ALA A 224 30.67 4.58 -3.59
CA ALA A 224 31.91 4.40 -2.86
C ALA A 224 31.80 4.82 -1.39
N MET A 225 31.10 5.94 -1.13
CA MET A 225 30.84 6.41 0.24
C MET A 225 29.97 5.42 1.03
N ILE A 226 28.92 4.88 0.40
CA ILE A 226 28.03 3.92 1.05
C ILE A 226 28.75 2.58 1.29
N GLU A 227 29.53 2.13 0.32
CA GLU A 227 30.33 0.91 0.42
C GLU A 227 31.33 0.99 1.59
N GLN A 228 32.01 2.12 1.73
CA GLN A 228 32.96 2.34 2.83
C GLN A 228 32.27 2.34 4.19
N ALA A 229 31.09 2.95 4.31
CA ALA A 229 30.28 2.90 5.53
C ALA A 229 29.82 1.47 5.85
N GLY A 230 29.29 0.76 4.84
CA GLY A 230 28.82 -0.62 4.99
C GLY A 230 29.92 -1.57 5.42
N ALA A 231 31.11 -1.47 4.80
CA ALA A 231 32.26 -2.28 5.15
C ALA A 231 32.73 -2.06 6.59
N TYR A 232 32.77 -0.80 7.04
CA TYR A 232 33.15 -0.47 8.42
C TYR A 232 32.15 -1.04 9.43
N ILE A 233 30.86 -0.81 9.20
CA ILE A 233 29.78 -1.27 10.10
C ILE A 233 29.76 -2.79 10.16
N GLU A 234 29.80 -3.46 9.01
CA GLU A 234 29.73 -4.92 8.97
C GLU A 234 30.98 -5.56 9.61
N GLY A 235 32.17 -4.97 9.42
CA GLY A 235 33.37 -5.40 10.13
C GLY A 235 33.22 -5.32 11.65
N LYS A 236 32.63 -4.23 12.18
CA LYS A 236 32.35 -4.08 13.62
C LYS A 236 31.25 -5.02 14.10
N TYR A 237 30.22 -5.22 13.29
CA TYR A 237 29.12 -6.13 13.58
C TYR A 237 29.60 -7.58 13.73
N GLN A 238 30.39 -8.06 12.77
CA GLN A 238 30.96 -9.41 12.82
C GLN A 238 31.94 -9.56 13.99
N ALA A 239 32.77 -8.54 14.27
CA ALA A 239 33.67 -8.54 15.42
C ALA A 239 32.94 -8.60 16.78
N LYS A 240 31.69 -8.12 16.84
CA LYS A 240 30.82 -8.21 18.02
C LYS A 240 30.05 -9.53 18.13
N GLY A 241 30.21 -10.46 17.18
CA GLY A 241 29.51 -11.77 17.17
C GLY A 241 28.33 -11.86 16.20
N GLY A 242 28.16 -10.89 15.30
CA GLY A 242 27.17 -10.94 14.23
C GLY A 242 25.72 -11.07 14.73
N ASP A 243 24.90 -11.84 14.00
CA ASP A 243 23.48 -12.03 14.32
C ASP A 243 23.22 -12.59 15.71
N ALA A 244 24.13 -13.41 16.24
CA ALA A 244 23.97 -14.01 17.57
C ALA A 244 24.06 -12.98 18.71
N ALA A 245 24.82 -11.90 18.51
CA ALA A 245 25.04 -10.86 19.50
C ALA A 245 24.29 -9.54 19.20
N ALA A 246 23.68 -9.44 18.03
CA ALA A 246 22.89 -8.27 17.63
C ALA A 246 21.85 -7.91 18.70
N PHE A 247 21.74 -6.63 19.03
CA PHE A 247 20.73 -6.12 19.97
C PHE A 247 20.74 -6.81 21.35
N GLY A 248 21.93 -7.12 21.87
CA GLY A 248 22.11 -7.81 23.16
C GLY A 248 21.86 -9.33 23.09
N GLY A 249 21.64 -9.86 21.89
CA GLY A 249 21.34 -11.26 21.62
C GLY A 249 19.86 -11.61 21.80
N ALA A 250 19.51 -12.83 21.40
CA ALA A 250 18.13 -13.32 21.48
C ALA A 250 17.66 -13.48 22.94
N LEU A 251 16.44 -13.02 23.19
CA LEU A 251 15.64 -13.26 24.40
C LEU A 251 14.56 -14.32 24.14
N TYR A 252 13.96 -14.30 22.95
CA TYR A 252 12.89 -15.21 22.53
C TYR A 252 13.30 -16.02 21.29
N GLN A 253 12.59 -17.12 21.04
CA GLN A 253 12.74 -17.89 19.80
C GLN A 253 11.61 -17.59 18.82
N THR A 254 11.96 -17.50 17.54
CA THR A 254 11.00 -17.43 16.43
C THR A 254 10.10 -18.66 16.45
N LEU A 255 8.78 -18.46 16.36
CA LEU A 255 7.85 -19.57 16.17
C LEU A 255 7.99 -20.16 14.76
N ASP A 256 7.69 -21.45 14.62
CA ASP A 256 7.63 -22.09 13.30
C ASP A 256 6.60 -21.38 12.40
N THR A 257 6.87 -21.37 11.10
CA THR A 257 6.07 -20.60 10.13
C THR A 257 4.57 -20.93 10.19
N ALA A 258 4.21 -22.21 10.38
CA ALA A 258 2.81 -22.63 10.48
C ALA A 258 2.14 -22.05 11.74
N LYS A 259 2.79 -22.13 12.91
CA LYS A 259 2.27 -21.49 14.13
C LYS A 259 2.26 -19.97 14.05
N ARG A 260 3.23 -19.33 13.40
CA ARG A 260 3.20 -17.87 13.16
C ARG A 260 1.96 -17.49 12.35
N HIS A 261 1.74 -18.14 11.21
CA HIS A 261 0.59 -17.87 10.36
C HIS A 261 -0.74 -18.11 11.10
N ALA A 262 -0.85 -19.22 11.84
CA ALA A 262 -2.04 -19.50 12.65
C ALA A 262 -2.27 -18.43 13.74
N THR A 263 -1.20 -18.00 14.41
CA THR A 263 -1.28 -16.94 15.44
C THR A 263 -1.67 -15.61 14.82
N PHE A 264 -1.05 -15.22 13.70
CA PHE A 264 -1.41 -14.03 12.94
C PHE A 264 -2.88 -14.06 12.51
N ALA A 265 -3.35 -15.15 11.90
CA ALA A 265 -4.74 -15.30 11.48
C ALA A 265 -5.72 -15.18 12.66
N ALA A 266 -5.35 -15.66 13.84
CA ALA A 266 -6.17 -15.56 15.06
C ALA A 266 -6.21 -14.15 15.68
N ILE A 267 -5.20 -13.30 15.46
CA ILE A 267 -5.13 -11.96 16.08
C ILE A 267 -5.43 -10.81 15.14
N LEU A 268 -5.13 -10.94 13.84
CA LEU A 268 -5.13 -9.83 12.88
C LEU A 268 -6.52 -9.20 12.70
N PRO A 269 -7.61 -9.96 12.51
CA PRO A 269 -8.94 -9.37 12.38
C PRO A 269 -9.28 -8.54 13.62
N TRP A 270 -9.10 -9.12 14.81
CA TRP A 270 -9.33 -8.41 16.06
C TRP A 270 -8.46 -7.14 16.18
N LEU A 271 -7.16 -7.24 15.88
CA LEU A 271 -6.22 -6.12 15.99
C LEU A 271 -6.56 -5.00 14.99
N ARG A 272 -6.89 -5.35 13.74
CA ARG A 272 -7.40 -4.41 12.73
C ARG A 272 -8.61 -3.66 13.26
N GLY A 273 -9.53 -4.38 13.91
CA GLY A 273 -10.68 -3.81 14.61
C GLY A 273 -10.29 -2.79 15.68
N GLN A 274 -9.29 -3.11 16.50
CA GLN A 274 -8.84 -2.22 17.57
C GLN A 274 -8.18 -0.93 17.07
N VAL A 275 -7.45 -0.98 15.95
CA VAL A 275 -6.79 0.21 15.37
C VAL A 275 -7.70 0.98 14.41
N SER A 276 -8.78 0.37 13.92
CA SER A 276 -9.68 0.96 12.90
C SER A 276 -10.90 1.70 13.50
N LYS A 277 -10.77 2.30 14.68
CA LYS A 277 -11.90 2.94 15.39
C LYS A 277 -12.37 4.25 14.74
N GLU A 278 -11.45 5.05 14.21
CA GLU A 278 -11.76 6.31 13.52
C GLU A 278 -11.85 6.11 12.00
N LYS A 279 -10.78 5.58 11.41
CA LYS A 279 -10.71 5.20 9.99
C LYS A 279 -10.14 3.80 9.89
N ARG A 280 -10.51 3.08 8.83
CA ARG A 280 -10.01 1.72 8.61
C ARG A 280 -8.55 1.71 8.18
N PHE A 281 -7.84 0.69 8.65
CA PHE A 281 -6.48 0.38 8.25
C PHE A 281 -6.40 -0.92 7.45
N ILE A 282 -5.40 -0.99 6.58
CA ILE A 282 -4.97 -2.16 5.83
C ILE A 282 -3.63 -2.61 6.38
N GLY A 283 -3.47 -3.91 6.61
CA GLY A 283 -2.29 -4.49 7.24
C GLY A 283 -1.25 -5.03 6.26
N THR A 284 0.02 -5.00 6.66
CA THR A 284 1.12 -5.74 6.08
C THR A 284 1.88 -6.46 7.18
N ILE A 285 2.11 -7.75 7.02
CA ILE A 285 2.96 -8.57 7.89
C ILE A 285 4.38 -8.59 7.30
N GLN A 286 5.37 -8.43 8.16
CA GLN A 286 6.78 -8.65 7.84
C GLN A 286 7.39 -9.57 8.90
N ASP A 287 7.76 -10.77 8.52
CA ASP A 287 8.41 -11.76 9.39
C ASP A 287 9.70 -12.32 8.77
N ASP A 288 10.48 -11.45 8.12
CA ASP A 288 11.81 -11.80 7.63
C ASP A 288 12.84 -11.91 8.76
N GLU A 289 14.02 -12.43 8.42
CA GLU A 289 15.10 -12.67 9.39
C GLU A 289 15.53 -11.40 10.12
N LYS A 290 15.50 -10.23 9.45
CA LYS A 290 15.93 -8.94 10.03
C LYS A 290 14.98 -8.51 11.14
N ILE A 291 13.68 -8.55 10.88
CA ILE A 291 12.66 -8.22 11.86
C ILE A 291 12.61 -9.25 12.96
N LEU A 292 12.67 -10.55 12.63
CA LEU A 292 12.66 -11.61 13.63
C LEU A 292 13.87 -11.52 14.57
N ARG A 293 15.07 -11.22 14.05
CA ARG A 293 16.26 -10.95 14.86
C ARG A 293 16.02 -9.79 15.83
N PHE A 294 15.38 -8.71 15.37
CA PHE A 294 15.09 -7.55 16.21
C PHE A 294 14.04 -7.84 17.28
N VAL A 295 12.83 -8.28 16.91
CA VAL A 295 11.70 -8.42 17.88
C VAL A 295 11.97 -9.47 18.96
N ASN A 296 12.83 -10.43 18.67
CA ASN A 296 13.25 -11.46 19.62
C ASN A 296 14.41 -11.04 20.52
N SER A 297 15.02 -9.88 20.32
CA SER A 297 16.23 -9.48 21.02
C SER A 297 15.97 -8.86 22.40
N LYS A 298 17.01 -8.82 23.25
CA LYS A 298 16.94 -8.20 24.58
C LYS A 298 16.77 -6.68 24.51
N ASP A 299 17.36 -6.03 23.52
CA ASP A 299 17.30 -4.58 23.36
C ASP A 299 16.04 -4.09 22.60
N ALA A 300 15.24 -5.00 22.03
CA ALA A 300 14.04 -4.64 21.27
C ALA A 300 13.10 -3.67 22.02
N PRO A 301 12.76 -3.87 23.32
CA PRO A 301 11.88 -2.94 24.03
C PRO A 301 12.48 -1.54 24.17
N ARG A 302 13.79 -1.44 24.46
CA ARG A 302 14.52 -0.18 24.62
C ARG A 302 14.58 0.58 23.29
N LEU A 303 14.97 -0.10 22.23
CA LEU A 303 15.14 0.50 20.90
C LEU A 303 13.79 0.86 20.27
N ALA A 304 12.76 0.04 20.49
CA ALA A 304 11.40 0.37 20.09
C ALA A 304 10.88 1.64 20.79
N GLU A 305 11.20 1.84 22.08
CA GLU A 305 10.79 3.05 22.82
C GLU A 305 11.50 4.32 22.31
N LEU A 306 12.75 4.22 21.83
CA LEU A 306 13.45 5.33 21.21
C LEU A 306 12.83 5.77 19.87
N GLY A 307 12.21 4.85 19.14
CA GLY A 307 11.57 5.15 17.86
C GLY A 307 12.56 5.22 16.69
N THR A 308 12.18 5.91 15.61
CA THR A 308 13.01 6.00 14.39
C THR A 308 13.90 7.25 14.42
N SER A 309 14.99 7.26 13.65
CA SER A 309 15.99 8.34 13.68
C SER A 309 15.98 9.26 12.45
N CYS A 310 15.20 8.95 11.41
CA CYS A 310 15.20 9.71 10.16
C CYS A 310 13.86 10.46 9.98
N PRO A 311 13.88 11.74 9.55
CA PRO A 311 12.68 12.54 9.27
C PRO A 311 11.63 11.85 8.41
N ASP A 312 12.07 11.16 7.35
CA ASP A 312 11.17 10.50 6.40
C ASP A 312 10.36 9.38 7.04
N HIS A 313 10.86 8.80 8.14
CA HIS A 313 10.22 7.68 8.82
C HIS A 313 9.01 8.14 9.64
N PHE A 314 9.05 9.32 10.27
CA PHE A 314 7.98 9.77 11.19
C PHE A 314 6.64 9.95 10.50
N LEU A 315 6.62 10.37 9.24
CA LEU A 315 5.38 10.59 8.50
C LEU A 315 4.53 9.32 8.33
N ARG A 316 5.16 8.13 8.43
CA ARG A 316 4.49 6.83 8.25
C ARG A 316 4.54 5.96 9.51
N THR A 317 5.66 5.95 10.22
CA THR A 317 5.91 5.08 11.38
C THR A 317 5.56 5.73 12.72
N LYS A 318 5.18 7.02 12.71
CA LYS A 318 4.96 7.86 13.90
C LYS A 318 6.24 7.97 14.75
N ILE A 319 6.12 8.57 15.94
CA ILE A 319 7.24 8.77 16.86
C ILE A 319 7.89 7.45 17.32
N LYS A 320 7.09 6.40 17.57
CA LYS A 320 7.57 5.07 17.99
C LYS A 320 6.61 3.95 17.56
N PRO A 321 7.08 2.71 17.34
CA PRO A 321 6.23 1.53 17.21
C PRO A 321 5.58 1.14 18.55
N LEU A 322 4.65 0.19 18.50
CA LEU A 322 4.19 -0.56 19.68
C LEU A 322 4.95 -1.89 19.78
N TYR A 323 5.81 -2.05 20.78
CA TYR A 323 6.37 -3.35 21.14
C TYR A 323 5.51 -4.03 22.20
N VAL A 324 5.16 -5.31 21.97
CA VAL A 324 4.33 -6.08 22.90
C VAL A 324 5.20 -7.08 23.64
N ASN A 325 5.30 -6.94 24.96
CA ASN A 325 6.06 -7.86 25.81
C ASN A 325 5.32 -9.20 26.01
N TRP A 326 5.25 -10.00 24.95
CA TRP A 326 4.64 -11.33 24.91
C TRP A 326 5.72 -12.40 24.76
N ASN A 327 5.56 -13.52 25.47
CA ASN A 327 6.49 -14.63 25.46
C ASN A 327 5.94 -15.77 24.57
N PRO A 328 6.46 -15.94 23.33
CA PRO A 328 5.97 -16.95 22.38
C PRO A 328 6.14 -18.39 22.84
N GLN A 329 7.00 -18.66 23.82
CA GLN A 329 7.27 -20.03 24.30
C GLN A 329 6.31 -20.48 25.41
N SER A 330 5.64 -19.56 26.11
CA SER A 330 4.82 -19.88 27.30
C SER A 330 3.43 -19.27 27.29
N GLU A 331 3.15 -18.31 26.42
CA GLU A 331 1.87 -17.62 26.32
C GLU A 331 1.18 -17.94 24.98
N ASP A 332 -0.16 -17.92 24.97
CA ASP A 332 -0.96 -18.20 23.78
C ASP A 332 -1.49 -16.91 23.11
N ALA A 333 -2.29 -17.08 22.06
CA ALA A 333 -2.90 -15.97 21.33
C ALA A 333 -3.91 -15.16 22.17
N ALA A 334 -4.54 -15.75 23.19
CA ALA A 334 -5.48 -15.05 24.06
C ALA A 334 -4.74 -14.12 25.04
N ALA A 335 -3.63 -14.61 25.61
CA ALA A 335 -2.71 -13.79 26.39
C ALA A 335 -2.13 -12.64 25.54
N LEU A 336 -1.78 -12.90 24.27
CA LEU A 336 -1.32 -11.87 23.34
C LEU A 336 -2.39 -10.79 23.10
N LYS A 337 -3.66 -11.16 22.85
CA LYS A 337 -4.77 -10.20 22.70
C LYS A 337 -4.93 -9.32 23.95
N THR A 338 -4.86 -9.92 25.15
CA THR A 338 -4.95 -9.19 26.42
C THR A 338 -3.83 -8.15 26.56
N LYS A 339 -2.59 -8.54 26.27
CA LYS A 339 -1.43 -7.64 26.31
C LYS A 339 -1.52 -6.55 25.25
N LEU A 340 -1.95 -6.89 24.03
CA LEU A 340 -2.20 -5.92 22.96
C LEU A 340 -3.24 -4.88 23.37
N SER A 341 -4.34 -5.27 24.03
CA SER A 341 -5.36 -4.31 24.50
C SER A 341 -4.75 -3.28 25.44
N ALA A 342 -4.06 -3.73 26.49
CA ALA A 342 -3.42 -2.84 27.46
C ALA A 342 -2.35 -1.95 26.80
N ALA A 343 -1.54 -2.53 25.91
CA ALA A 343 -0.48 -1.83 25.21
C ALA A 343 -1.02 -0.76 24.24
N LEU A 344 -2.12 -1.04 23.54
CA LEU A 344 -2.79 -0.07 22.66
C LEU A 344 -3.38 1.10 23.45
N GLU A 345 -3.98 0.84 24.61
CA GLU A 345 -4.48 1.91 25.49
C GLU A 345 -3.34 2.79 26.00
N GLN A 346 -2.25 2.17 26.43
CA GLN A 346 -1.07 2.92 26.89
C GLN A 346 -0.44 3.72 25.75
N TYR A 347 -0.29 3.14 24.55
CA TYR A 347 0.25 3.84 23.38
C TYR A 347 -0.56 5.10 23.06
N ARG A 348 -1.90 5.03 23.10
CA ARG A 348 -2.76 6.19 22.86
C ARG A 348 -2.55 7.29 23.91
N LYS A 349 -2.38 6.92 25.18
CA LYS A 349 -2.07 7.85 26.28
C LYS A 349 -0.70 8.51 26.08
N ASP A 350 0.32 7.72 25.76
CA ASP A 350 1.68 8.20 25.49
C ASP A 350 1.69 9.17 24.31
N TYR A 351 0.99 8.83 23.22
CA TYR A 351 0.91 9.69 22.03
C TYR A 351 0.18 11.02 22.34
N ALA A 352 -0.88 10.97 23.15
CA ALA A 352 -1.56 12.18 23.61
C ALA A 352 -0.68 13.06 24.53
N ALA A 353 0.10 12.44 25.41
CA ALA A 353 1.05 13.14 26.27
C ALA A 353 2.18 13.78 25.44
N TYR A 354 2.73 13.05 24.47
CA TYR A 354 3.70 13.55 23.49
C TYR A 354 3.16 14.76 22.72
N TYR A 355 1.95 14.66 22.17
CA TYR A 355 1.30 15.76 21.47
C TYR A 355 1.12 16.98 22.40
N ALA A 356 0.63 16.77 23.62
CA ALA A 356 0.42 17.86 24.58
C ALA A 356 1.73 18.56 24.99
N ALA A 357 2.83 17.81 25.14
CA ALA A 357 4.12 18.33 25.53
C ALA A 357 4.83 19.12 24.41
N CYS A 358 4.64 18.74 23.14
CA CYS A 358 5.36 19.32 22.00
C CYS A 358 4.55 20.29 21.15
N LYS A 359 3.21 20.34 21.27
CA LYS A 359 2.38 21.20 20.44
C LYS A 359 2.69 22.69 20.64
N ARG A 360 2.57 23.43 19.55
CA ARG A 360 2.65 24.89 19.50
C ARG A 360 1.23 25.47 19.36
N PRO A 361 1.02 26.77 19.62
CA PRO A 361 -0.30 27.39 19.48
C PRO A 361 -0.95 27.21 18.10
N ASN A 362 -0.15 27.04 17.04
CA ASN A 362 -0.61 26.85 15.66
C ASN A 362 -0.53 25.39 15.17
N SER A 363 -0.26 24.42 16.03
CA SER A 363 -0.17 23.01 15.62
C SER A 363 -1.53 22.46 15.13
N PRO A 364 -1.56 21.61 14.08
CA PRO A 364 -2.76 20.89 13.67
C PRO A 364 -3.33 20.02 14.81
N ALA A 365 -4.58 19.60 14.66
CA ALA A 365 -5.20 18.66 15.60
C ALA A 365 -4.41 17.35 15.69
N MET A 366 -4.42 16.72 16.86
CA MET A 366 -3.77 15.44 17.08
C MET A 366 -4.25 14.41 16.05
N ARG A 367 -3.29 13.72 15.42
CA ARG A 367 -3.57 12.63 14.48
C ARG A 367 -4.12 11.41 15.24
N ASP A 368 -4.69 10.46 14.50
CA ASP A 368 -5.12 9.16 15.04
C ASP A 368 -4.03 8.59 15.96
N PRO A 369 -4.31 8.35 17.26
CA PRO A 369 -3.31 7.96 18.25
C PRO A 369 -3.00 6.46 18.26
N ASN A 370 -3.46 5.67 17.27
CA ASN A 370 -3.11 4.26 17.15
C ASN A 370 -1.70 4.06 16.54
N PRO A 371 -0.99 2.96 16.90
CA PRO A 371 0.30 2.64 16.30
C PRO A 371 0.14 2.21 14.84
N THR A 372 1.04 2.68 13.98
CA THR A 372 1.15 2.19 12.59
C THR A 372 2.11 1.02 12.44
N VAL A 373 2.92 0.74 13.46
CA VAL A 373 3.83 -0.41 13.53
C VAL A 373 3.62 -1.13 14.87
N VAL A 374 3.38 -2.44 14.81
CA VAL A 374 3.27 -3.31 15.99
C VAL A 374 4.30 -4.43 15.87
N LEU A 375 5.12 -4.59 16.91
CA LEU A 375 6.21 -5.56 16.99
C LEU A 375 5.89 -6.62 18.02
N ILE A 376 5.95 -7.89 17.61
CA ILE A 376 5.55 -9.02 18.46
C ILE A 376 6.66 -10.08 18.42
N PRO A 377 7.29 -10.39 19.57
CA PRO A 377 8.27 -11.47 19.66
C PRO A 377 7.73 -12.79 19.13
N GLY A 378 8.58 -13.59 18.51
CA GLY A 378 8.22 -14.88 17.91
C GLY A 378 7.43 -14.80 16.61
N LEU A 379 6.80 -13.65 16.31
CA LEU A 379 5.93 -13.45 15.14
C LEU A 379 6.55 -12.53 14.08
N GLY A 380 6.98 -11.32 14.47
CA GLY A 380 7.49 -10.31 13.55
C GLY A 380 6.80 -8.95 13.72
N MET A 381 6.58 -8.26 12.59
CA MET A 381 6.00 -6.92 12.53
C MET A 381 4.66 -6.91 11.78
N ILE A 382 3.73 -6.09 12.26
CA ILE A 382 2.50 -5.72 11.57
C ILE A 382 2.53 -4.21 11.34
N ALA A 383 2.49 -3.79 10.08
CA ALA A 383 2.41 -2.39 9.68
C ALA A 383 1.02 -2.05 9.13
N TRP A 384 0.51 -0.87 9.49
CA TRP A 384 -0.83 -0.38 9.13
C TRP A 384 -0.73 0.86 8.25
N GLY A 385 -1.61 0.95 7.24
CA GLY A 385 -1.73 2.12 6.36
C GLY A 385 -3.15 2.25 5.83
N LYS A 386 -3.48 3.35 5.14
CA LYS A 386 -4.81 3.54 4.53
C LYS A 386 -5.10 2.55 3.39
N ASP A 387 -4.04 2.10 2.75
CA ASP A 387 -4.08 1.13 1.66
C ASP A 387 -2.84 0.23 1.75
N LYS A 388 -2.84 -0.82 0.93
CA LYS A 388 -1.75 -1.79 0.90
C LYS A 388 -0.40 -1.17 0.53
N SER A 389 -0.39 -0.10 -0.27
CA SER A 389 0.86 0.58 -0.62
C SER A 389 1.44 1.29 0.60
N GLU A 390 0.62 2.05 1.32
CA GLU A 390 1.06 2.75 2.53
C GLU A 390 1.47 1.78 3.65
N SER A 391 0.75 0.67 3.86
CA SER A 391 1.12 -0.30 4.89
C SER A 391 2.44 -1.02 4.56
N ARG A 392 2.72 -1.29 3.28
CA ARG A 392 4.02 -1.83 2.84
C ARG A 392 5.15 -0.82 2.96
N VAL A 393 4.91 0.44 2.60
CA VAL A 393 5.88 1.53 2.81
C VAL A 393 6.20 1.71 4.30
N THR A 394 5.18 1.62 5.16
CA THR A 394 5.35 1.71 6.62
C THR A 394 6.22 0.56 7.15
N ALA A 395 5.98 -0.68 6.69
CA ALA A 395 6.83 -1.83 7.01
C ALA A 395 8.27 -1.63 6.50
N GLU A 396 8.43 -1.14 5.27
CA GLU A 396 9.75 -0.88 4.67
C GLU A 396 10.55 0.16 5.46
N PHE A 397 9.93 1.28 5.83
CA PHE A 397 10.60 2.30 6.64
C PHE A 397 11.04 1.75 7.99
N TYR A 398 10.21 0.92 8.63
CA TYR A 398 10.57 0.36 9.91
C TYR A 398 11.63 -0.75 9.80
N ASN A 399 11.64 -1.54 8.73
CA ASN A 399 12.76 -2.43 8.39
C ASN A 399 14.08 -1.65 8.30
N CYS A 400 14.06 -0.50 7.62
CA CYS A 400 15.23 0.37 7.52
C CYS A 400 15.65 0.92 8.88
N ALA A 401 14.69 1.35 9.72
CA ALA A 401 14.98 1.79 11.09
C ALA A 401 15.66 0.69 11.92
N VAL A 402 15.20 -0.56 11.82
CA VAL A 402 15.83 -1.71 12.49
C VAL A 402 17.27 -1.91 12.01
N GLU A 403 17.54 -1.83 10.72
CA GLU A 403 18.91 -1.96 10.20
C GLU A 403 19.81 -0.77 10.57
N VAL A 404 19.24 0.43 10.69
CA VAL A 404 19.94 1.60 11.21
C VAL A 404 20.31 1.41 12.68
N MET A 405 19.37 0.94 13.50
CA MET A 405 19.64 0.60 14.91
C MET A 405 20.72 -0.48 15.01
N ARG A 406 20.67 -1.51 14.14
CA ARG A 406 21.71 -2.56 14.09
C ARG A 406 23.08 -1.96 13.82
N GLY A 407 23.17 -1.15 12.77
CA GLY A 407 24.43 -0.54 12.36
C GLY A 407 24.99 0.40 13.43
N ALA A 408 24.13 1.23 14.02
CA ALA A 408 24.50 2.14 15.09
C ALA A 408 24.99 1.39 16.33
N GLU A 409 24.23 0.40 16.83
CA GLU A 409 24.62 -0.41 18.01
C GLU A 409 25.86 -1.29 17.73
N ALA A 410 26.17 -1.58 16.46
CA ALA A 410 27.41 -2.25 16.08
C ALA A 410 28.64 -1.35 16.24
N ILE A 411 28.54 -0.06 15.93
CA ILE A 411 29.68 0.88 15.93
C ILE A 411 29.77 1.76 17.17
N ASP A 412 28.64 2.07 17.81
CA ASP A 412 28.49 2.96 18.96
C ASP A 412 27.10 2.74 19.63
N GLN A 413 26.53 3.74 20.30
CA GLN A 413 25.17 3.76 20.83
C GLN A 413 24.20 4.49 19.88
N TYR A 414 23.06 3.88 19.58
CA TYR A 414 21.96 4.48 18.82
C TYR A 414 21.30 5.63 19.61
N ILE A 415 21.03 6.73 18.91
CA ILE A 415 20.23 7.85 19.40
C ILE A 415 19.11 8.18 18.42
N ALA A 416 17.95 8.55 18.96
CA ALA A 416 16.82 9.05 18.19
C ALA A 416 16.80 10.59 18.16
N LEU A 417 15.94 11.14 17.29
CA LEU A 417 15.70 12.59 17.26
C LEU A 417 15.01 13.03 18.55
N PRO A 418 15.34 14.22 19.09
CA PRO A 418 14.58 14.80 20.19
C PRO A 418 13.09 14.87 19.86
N GLN A 419 12.22 14.62 20.84
CA GLN A 419 10.77 14.56 20.62
C GLN A 419 10.19 15.82 19.96
N GLN A 420 10.69 17.00 20.32
CA GLN A 420 10.27 18.26 19.69
C GLN A 420 10.64 18.32 18.21
N GLU A 421 11.81 17.80 17.81
CA GLU A 421 12.23 17.74 16.41
C GLU A 421 11.33 16.80 15.61
N ALA A 422 11.08 15.60 16.15
CA ALA A 422 10.16 14.65 15.54
C ALA A 422 8.73 15.23 15.43
N PHE A 423 8.28 16.01 16.42
CA PHE A 423 6.98 16.66 16.41
C PHE A 423 6.89 17.74 15.33
N ASP A 424 7.91 18.58 15.24
CA ASP A 424 7.98 19.65 14.24
C ASP A 424 8.01 19.09 12.80
N ILE A 425 8.44 17.83 12.61
CA ILE A 425 8.37 17.08 11.34
C ILE A 425 6.98 16.47 11.14
N GLU A 426 6.47 15.71 12.12
CA GLU A 426 5.19 15.01 12.00
C GLU A 426 4.02 15.98 11.81
N TYR A 427 4.02 17.12 12.51
CA TYR A 427 2.97 18.14 12.50
C TYR A 427 3.33 19.38 11.69
N TRP A 428 4.26 19.26 10.75
CA TRP A 428 4.70 20.41 9.96
C TRP A 428 3.57 21.00 9.10
N LEU A 429 3.38 22.32 9.18
CA LEU A 429 2.30 23.03 8.49
C LEU A 429 2.39 22.94 6.96
N LEU A 430 3.61 22.88 6.40
CA LEU A 430 3.78 22.69 4.95
C LEU A 430 3.31 21.31 4.51
N GLU A 431 3.54 20.28 5.33
CA GLU A 431 3.05 18.93 5.04
C GLU A 431 1.53 18.85 5.21
N GLU A 432 0.98 19.47 6.25
CA GLU A 432 -0.46 19.60 6.45
C GLU A 432 -1.15 20.31 5.27
N ALA A 433 -0.53 21.36 4.72
CA ALA A 433 -1.03 22.05 3.55
C ALA A 433 -1.05 21.15 2.29
N LYS A 434 -0.08 20.23 2.14
CA LYS A 434 -0.11 19.22 1.07
C LYS A 434 -1.25 18.23 1.27
N LEU A 435 -1.42 17.71 2.49
CA LEU A 435 -2.49 16.76 2.81
C LEU A 435 -3.88 17.36 2.54
N LYS A 436 -4.11 18.64 2.88
CA LYS A 436 -5.37 19.35 2.62
C LYS A 436 -5.67 19.56 1.13
N ARG A 437 -4.65 19.56 0.27
CA ARG A 437 -4.81 19.70 -1.20
C ARG A 437 -5.03 18.36 -1.90
N MET A 438 -4.85 17.23 -1.22
CA MET A 438 -5.09 15.92 -1.81
C MET A 438 -6.58 15.76 -2.12
N PRO A 439 -6.93 15.07 -3.23
CA PRO A 439 -8.31 14.70 -3.50
C PRO A 439 -8.91 13.91 -2.33
N ALA A 440 -10.21 14.05 -2.13
CA ALA A 440 -10.93 13.24 -1.16
C ALA A 440 -10.73 11.74 -1.44
N GLU A 441 -10.68 10.94 -0.37
CA GLU A 441 -10.62 9.48 -0.51
C GLU A 441 -11.84 8.97 -1.28
N LYS A 442 -11.62 7.96 -2.13
CA LYS A 442 -12.69 7.31 -2.88
C LYS A 442 -13.64 6.58 -1.93
N GLU A 443 -14.86 6.30 -2.41
CA GLU A 443 -15.96 5.84 -1.56
C GLU A 443 -15.70 4.49 -0.85
N LEU A 444 -14.94 3.59 -1.48
CA LEU A 444 -14.55 2.30 -0.91
C LEU A 444 -13.07 2.26 -0.50
N ALA A 445 -12.41 3.42 -0.37
CA ALA A 445 -11.07 3.46 0.17
C ALA A 445 -11.01 2.81 1.56
N ARG A 446 -9.91 2.11 1.84
CA ARG A 446 -9.66 1.37 3.10
C ARG A 446 -10.59 0.18 3.34
N GLN A 447 -11.42 -0.21 2.35
CA GLN A 447 -12.29 -1.38 2.42
C GLN A 447 -11.60 -2.60 1.82
N VAL A 448 -11.69 -3.75 2.47
CA VAL A 448 -11.30 -5.05 1.91
C VAL A 448 -12.58 -5.83 1.58
N ILE A 449 -12.77 -6.19 0.32
CA ILE A 449 -13.98 -6.84 -0.17
C ILE A 449 -13.64 -8.18 -0.81
N ILE A 450 -14.26 -9.24 -0.31
CA ILE A 450 -14.16 -10.59 -0.85
C ILE A 450 -15.23 -10.77 -1.92
N VAL A 451 -14.84 -11.19 -3.12
CA VAL A 451 -15.77 -11.52 -4.21
C VAL A 451 -15.66 -12.99 -4.53
N VAL A 452 -16.67 -13.76 -4.15
CA VAL A 452 -16.74 -15.22 -4.37
C VAL A 452 -17.40 -15.51 -5.71
N GLY A 453 -16.73 -16.29 -6.56
CA GLY A 453 -17.07 -16.48 -7.96
C GLY A 453 -16.44 -15.42 -8.87
N ALA A 454 -15.31 -14.84 -8.45
CA ALA A 454 -14.63 -13.76 -9.17
C ALA A 454 -13.85 -14.23 -10.42
N GLY A 455 -13.79 -15.54 -10.69
CA GLY A 455 -13.06 -16.06 -11.85
C GLY A 455 -13.69 -15.69 -13.20
N SER A 456 -14.98 -15.35 -13.23
CA SER A 456 -15.70 -15.03 -14.48
C SER A 456 -16.95 -14.18 -14.27
N GLY A 457 -17.59 -13.76 -15.37
CA GLY A 457 -18.91 -13.13 -15.39
C GLY A 457 -19.11 -11.96 -14.41
N ILE A 458 -20.22 -12.01 -13.67
CA ILE A 458 -20.63 -10.96 -12.71
C ILE A 458 -19.58 -10.77 -11.62
N GLY A 459 -18.98 -11.84 -11.10
CA GLY A 459 -17.98 -11.74 -10.03
C GLY A 459 -16.72 -11.01 -10.50
N LYS A 460 -16.20 -11.38 -11.68
CA LYS A 460 -15.07 -10.69 -12.30
C LYS A 460 -15.35 -9.20 -12.50
N GLU A 461 -16.51 -8.86 -13.06
CA GLU A 461 -16.87 -7.46 -13.29
C GLU A 461 -17.11 -6.68 -11.99
N THR A 462 -17.68 -7.35 -10.97
CA THR A 462 -17.81 -6.77 -9.62
C THR A 462 -16.46 -6.44 -9.02
N ALA A 463 -15.47 -7.33 -9.12
CA ALA A 463 -14.10 -7.07 -8.68
C ALA A 463 -13.50 -5.84 -9.39
N HIS A 464 -13.61 -5.75 -10.72
CA HIS A 464 -13.15 -4.60 -11.51
C HIS A 464 -13.92 -3.31 -11.18
N ARG A 465 -15.19 -3.38 -10.83
CA ARG A 465 -16.01 -2.22 -10.47
C ARG A 465 -15.66 -1.64 -9.10
N LEU A 466 -15.50 -2.51 -8.10
CA LEU A 466 -15.25 -2.10 -6.71
C LEU A 466 -13.84 -1.52 -6.53
N VAL A 467 -12.84 -2.07 -7.21
CA VAL A 467 -11.45 -1.58 -7.10
C VAL A 467 -11.29 -0.15 -7.66
N LYS A 468 -12.12 0.25 -8.64
CA LYS A 468 -12.14 1.62 -9.18
C LYS A 468 -12.43 2.66 -8.09
N GLU A 469 -13.10 2.26 -7.01
CA GLU A 469 -13.48 3.08 -5.86
C GLU A 469 -12.52 2.94 -4.66
N GLY A 470 -11.35 2.34 -4.87
CA GLY A 470 -10.28 2.28 -3.88
C GLY A 470 -10.33 1.09 -2.91
N ALA A 471 -11.22 0.13 -3.14
CA ALA A 471 -11.26 -1.11 -2.36
C ALA A 471 -10.07 -2.03 -2.66
N HIS A 472 -9.63 -2.79 -1.65
CA HIS A 472 -8.77 -3.96 -1.80
C HIS A 472 -9.62 -5.19 -2.09
N ILE A 473 -9.31 -5.91 -3.16
CA ILE A 473 -10.17 -7.00 -3.65
C ILE A 473 -9.55 -8.37 -3.42
N VAL A 474 -10.31 -9.26 -2.81
CA VAL A 474 -9.98 -10.68 -2.74
C VAL A 474 -10.87 -11.41 -3.74
N CYS A 475 -10.30 -11.77 -4.88
CA CYS A 475 -10.95 -12.61 -5.87
C CYS A 475 -10.91 -14.05 -5.37
N VAL A 476 -12.07 -14.67 -5.15
CA VAL A 476 -12.19 -16.06 -4.70
C VAL A 476 -12.94 -16.86 -5.74
N ASP A 477 -12.42 -18.02 -6.10
CA ASP A 477 -13.09 -18.98 -6.95
C ASP A 477 -12.61 -20.41 -6.63
N LYS A 478 -13.40 -21.43 -6.98
CA LYS A 478 -12.94 -22.82 -6.90
C LYS A 478 -11.80 -23.08 -7.88
N ASN A 479 -11.83 -22.41 -9.04
CA ASN A 479 -10.72 -22.35 -9.97
C ASN A 479 -9.77 -21.20 -9.58
N VAL A 480 -8.69 -21.54 -8.87
CA VAL A 480 -7.75 -20.54 -8.34
C VAL A 480 -7.04 -19.78 -9.45
N GLU A 481 -6.76 -20.41 -10.58
CA GLU A 481 -6.09 -19.78 -11.72
C GLU A 481 -6.97 -18.65 -12.30
N ALA A 482 -8.29 -18.86 -12.39
CA ALA A 482 -9.23 -17.85 -12.86
C ALA A 482 -9.34 -16.66 -11.87
N ALA A 483 -9.35 -16.94 -10.57
CA ALA A 483 -9.33 -15.90 -9.54
C ALA A 483 -8.03 -15.07 -9.57
N GLN A 484 -6.89 -15.74 -9.73
CA GLN A 484 -5.57 -15.10 -9.86
C GLN A 484 -5.46 -14.28 -11.15
N ALA A 485 -6.00 -14.77 -12.27
CA ALA A 485 -6.04 -14.02 -13.52
C ALA A 485 -6.79 -12.69 -13.35
N THR A 486 -7.96 -12.71 -12.71
CA THR A 486 -8.73 -11.49 -12.43
C THR A 486 -7.98 -10.52 -11.51
N ALA A 487 -7.36 -11.02 -10.43
CA ALA A 487 -6.55 -10.18 -9.53
C ALA A 487 -5.31 -9.59 -10.24
N LYS A 488 -4.69 -10.36 -11.16
CA LYS A 488 -3.58 -9.90 -11.99
C LYS A 488 -4.03 -8.79 -12.95
N GLU A 489 -5.16 -8.94 -13.63
CA GLU A 489 -5.69 -7.88 -14.50
C GLU A 489 -5.92 -6.56 -13.74
N ILE A 490 -6.42 -6.65 -12.49
CA ILE A 490 -6.58 -5.48 -11.62
C ILE A 490 -5.23 -4.86 -11.27
N THR A 491 -4.26 -5.69 -10.88
CA THR A 491 -2.92 -5.23 -10.47
C THR A 491 -2.14 -4.66 -11.65
N ASP A 492 -2.27 -5.21 -12.86
CA ASP A 492 -1.63 -4.70 -14.07
C ASP A 492 -2.16 -3.30 -14.45
N LYS A 493 -3.46 -3.04 -14.21
CA LYS A 493 -4.09 -1.73 -14.48
C LYS A 493 -3.76 -0.67 -13.43
N LEU A 494 -3.72 -1.04 -12.15
CA LEU A 494 -3.55 -0.09 -11.04
C LEU A 494 -2.11 0.01 -10.52
N GLY A 495 -1.27 -0.95 -10.88
CA GLY A 495 0.04 -1.17 -10.27
C GLY A 495 -0.07 -1.83 -8.89
N SER A 496 1.07 -2.36 -8.41
CA SER A 496 1.18 -2.94 -7.06
C SER A 496 1.27 -1.89 -5.94
N GLY A 497 1.23 -0.60 -6.29
CA GLY A 497 1.58 0.50 -5.40
C GLY A 497 3.10 0.71 -5.25
N ILE A 498 3.46 1.70 -4.44
CA ILE A 498 4.83 1.91 -3.93
C ILE A 498 5.07 1.06 -2.67
N GLY A 499 6.34 0.76 -2.38
CA GLY A 499 6.77 -0.12 -1.29
C GLY A 499 6.76 -1.60 -1.69
N VAL A 500 7.80 -2.34 -1.29
CA VAL A 500 7.95 -3.76 -1.65
C VAL A 500 7.97 -4.72 -0.45
N ALA A 501 7.87 -4.19 0.77
CA ALA A 501 7.79 -5.01 1.99
C ALA A 501 6.51 -5.86 2.02
N GLY A 502 6.49 -6.83 2.94
CA GLY A 502 5.49 -7.86 3.08
C GLY A 502 6.11 -9.25 2.92
N THR A 503 5.67 -10.21 3.72
CA THR A 503 6.04 -11.62 3.59
C THR A 503 4.83 -12.48 3.22
N GLY A 504 5.07 -13.56 2.46
CA GLY A 504 4.01 -14.46 1.99
C GLY A 504 2.87 -13.74 1.28
N LEU A 505 1.62 -14.03 1.68
CA LEU A 505 0.42 -13.38 1.14
C LEU A 505 0.35 -11.88 1.43
N SER A 506 1.08 -11.39 2.42
CA SER A 506 1.12 -9.97 2.75
C SER A 506 1.99 -9.16 1.79
N ASN A 507 2.78 -9.80 0.92
CA ASN A 507 3.50 -9.15 -0.18
C ASN A 507 2.61 -8.93 -1.43
N CYS A 508 1.35 -8.55 -1.22
CA CYS A 508 0.36 -8.37 -2.28
C CYS A 508 0.14 -6.90 -2.65
N GLY A 509 -0.56 -6.68 -3.76
CA GLY A 509 -1.00 -5.37 -4.23
C GLY A 509 -2.47 -5.06 -3.86
N PRO A 510 -3.19 -4.29 -4.69
CA PRO A 510 -4.59 -3.94 -4.44
C PRO A 510 -5.56 -5.13 -4.59
N ALA A 511 -5.12 -6.24 -5.18
CA ALA A 511 -5.92 -7.45 -5.30
C ALA A 511 -5.10 -8.75 -5.16
N ILE A 512 -5.77 -9.82 -4.71
CA ILE A 512 -5.25 -11.20 -4.68
C ILE A 512 -6.29 -12.19 -5.20
N GLY A 513 -5.82 -13.32 -5.75
CA GLY A 513 -6.66 -14.45 -6.13
C GLY A 513 -6.43 -15.63 -5.19
N LEU A 514 -7.50 -16.15 -4.58
CA LEU A 514 -7.47 -17.28 -3.66
C LEU A 514 -8.41 -18.40 -4.12
N ALA A 515 -8.06 -19.64 -3.76
CA ALA A 515 -8.96 -20.77 -3.89
C ALA A 515 -10.05 -20.72 -2.81
N GLY A 516 -11.29 -21.10 -3.14
CA GLY A 516 -12.34 -21.29 -2.15
C GLY A 516 -13.52 -22.08 -2.68
N ASP A 517 -13.83 -23.20 -2.04
CA ASP A 517 -15.06 -23.96 -2.27
C ASP A 517 -16.07 -23.63 -1.16
N ILE A 518 -17.12 -22.88 -1.51
CA ILE A 518 -18.12 -22.45 -0.52
C ILE A 518 -19.02 -23.57 -0.01
N MET A 519 -18.95 -24.77 -0.58
CA MET A 519 -19.62 -25.94 -0.03
C MET A 519 -18.79 -26.63 1.07
N ASP A 520 -17.54 -26.21 1.28
CA ASP A 520 -16.65 -26.73 2.31
C ASP A 520 -16.29 -25.64 3.34
N ARG A 521 -16.69 -25.88 4.58
CA ARG A 521 -16.48 -24.97 5.70
C ARG A 521 -15.00 -24.80 6.05
N ALA A 522 -14.19 -25.85 5.88
CA ALA A 522 -12.74 -25.77 6.08
C ALA A 522 -12.07 -24.90 5.01
N SER A 523 -12.49 -25.06 3.75
CA SER A 523 -12.05 -24.19 2.64
C SER A 523 -12.40 -22.72 2.89
N ILE A 524 -13.62 -22.42 3.37
CA ILE A 524 -14.02 -21.04 3.72
C ILE A 524 -13.12 -20.49 4.84
N ARG A 525 -12.92 -21.24 5.93
CA ARG A 525 -12.07 -20.79 7.05
C ARG A 525 -10.64 -20.49 6.59
N GLN A 526 -10.05 -21.39 5.80
CA GLN A 526 -8.72 -21.20 5.25
C GLN A 526 -8.63 -19.95 4.38
N MET A 527 -9.63 -19.70 3.52
CA MET A 527 -9.70 -18.49 2.71
C MET A 527 -9.75 -17.24 3.59
N LEU A 528 -10.57 -17.22 4.64
CA LEU A 528 -10.65 -16.08 5.57
C LEU A 528 -9.33 -15.84 6.33
N ASP A 529 -8.63 -16.90 6.73
CA ASP A 529 -7.30 -16.81 7.35
C ASP A 529 -6.28 -16.18 6.39
N GLN A 530 -6.30 -16.59 5.12
CA GLN A 530 -5.44 -16.03 4.09
C GLN A 530 -5.73 -14.55 3.83
N VAL A 531 -7.00 -14.13 3.88
CA VAL A 531 -7.39 -12.71 3.79
C VAL A 531 -6.88 -11.92 4.99
N ALA A 532 -6.95 -12.49 6.20
CA ALA A 532 -6.36 -11.88 7.39
C ALA A 532 -4.84 -11.68 7.24
N LEU A 533 -4.12 -12.67 6.70
CA LEU A 533 -2.68 -12.56 6.44
C LEU A 533 -2.34 -11.48 5.38
N ALA A 534 -3.19 -11.37 4.36
CA ALA A 534 -2.97 -10.43 3.27
C ALA A 534 -3.26 -8.96 3.64
N TYR A 535 -4.35 -8.70 4.35
CA TYR A 535 -4.85 -7.33 4.58
C TYR A 535 -5.20 -6.99 6.03
N GLY A 536 -5.04 -7.94 6.95
CA GLY A 536 -5.40 -7.81 8.37
C GLY A 536 -6.87 -8.14 8.69
N GLY A 537 -7.71 -8.42 7.69
CA GLY A 537 -9.13 -8.73 7.86
C GLY A 537 -9.95 -8.36 6.62
N PHE A 538 -11.28 -8.38 6.73
CA PHE A 538 -12.19 -8.00 5.64
C PHE A 538 -13.40 -7.20 6.10
N ASP A 539 -14.07 -6.53 5.17
CA ASP A 539 -15.22 -5.67 5.47
C ASP A 539 -16.51 -6.19 4.87
N SER A 540 -16.49 -6.60 3.60
CA SER A 540 -17.69 -7.06 2.90
C SER A 540 -17.42 -8.32 2.09
N ILE A 541 -18.47 -9.10 1.85
CA ILE A 541 -18.44 -10.27 0.97
C ILE A 541 -19.55 -10.17 -0.07
N CYS A 542 -19.18 -10.31 -1.34
CA CYS A 542 -20.09 -10.44 -2.47
C CYS A 542 -20.05 -11.91 -2.95
N VAL A 543 -21.15 -12.64 -2.77
CA VAL A 543 -21.27 -14.03 -3.24
C VAL A 543 -21.97 -14.04 -4.59
N THR A 544 -21.16 -14.07 -5.66
CA THR A 544 -21.67 -14.16 -7.03
C THR A 544 -21.77 -15.58 -7.56
N ALA A 545 -21.13 -16.53 -6.90
CA ALA A 545 -21.17 -17.95 -7.25
C ALA A 545 -22.61 -18.51 -7.26
N GLY A 546 -22.90 -19.34 -8.25
CA GLY A 546 -24.16 -20.05 -8.39
C GLY A 546 -24.16 -20.95 -9.61
N ILE A 547 -25.04 -21.95 -9.61
CA ILE A 547 -25.14 -22.95 -10.69
C ILE A 547 -26.58 -23.08 -11.15
N PHE A 548 -26.74 -23.28 -12.45
CA PHE A 548 -27.95 -23.78 -13.08
C PHE A 548 -27.61 -25.13 -13.71
N VAL A 549 -28.29 -26.19 -13.27
CA VAL A 549 -28.17 -27.51 -13.89
C VAL A 549 -29.42 -27.75 -14.74
N SER A 550 -29.22 -28.00 -16.04
CA SER A 550 -30.31 -28.33 -16.95
C SER A 550 -30.91 -29.70 -16.62
N PRO A 551 -32.23 -29.89 -16.75
CA PRO A 551 -32.84 -31.21 -16.78
C PRO A 551 -32.30 -32.04 -17.96
N ASP A 552 -32.45 -33.35 -17.86
CA ASP A 552 -32.21 -34.25 -18.99
C ASP A 552 -33.26 -34.02 -20.11
N THR A 553 -33.14 -34.78 -21.20
CA THR A 553 -34.02 -34.67 -22.37
C THR A 553 -35.49 -35.01 -22.06
N THR A 554 -35.77 -35.70 -20.96
CA THR A 554 -37.14 -36.01 -20.49
C THR A 554 -37.71 -34.89 -19.61
N GLY A 555 -36.89 -33.91 -19.21
CA GLY A 555 -37.26 -32.86 -18.28
C GLY A 555 -37.06 -33.23 -16.81
N HIS A 556 -36.47 -34.40 -16.53
CA HIS A 556 -36.18 -34.86 -15.18
C HIS A 556 -34.85 -34.26 -14.67
N ILE A 557 -34.82 -33.89 -13.39
CA ILE A 557 -33.60 -33.48 -12.68
C ILE A 557 -33.25 -34.62 -11.72
N PRO A 558 -32.11 -35.30 -11.90
CA PRO A 558 -31.64 -36.31 -10.96
C PRO A 558 -31.42 -35.74 -9.55
N ASP A 559 -31.62 -36.57 -8.52
CA ASP A 559 -31.52 -36.17 -7.11
C ASP A 559 -30.15 -35.56 -6.74
N ASP A 560 -29.06 -36.07 -7.32
CA ASP A 560 -27.71 -35.54 -7.08
C ASP A 560 -27.54 -34.12 -7.65
N LYS A 561 -28.16 -33.83 -8.81
CA LYS A 561 -28.17 -32.50 -9.43
C LYS A 561 -29.06 -31.53 -8.68
N TRP A 562 -30.19 -32.01 -8.16
CA TRP A 562 -31.03 -31.25 -7.25
C TRP A 562 -30.25 -30.86 -5.99
N ALA A 563 -29.65 -31.84 -5.31
CA ALA A 563 -28.87 -31.64 -4.10
C ALA A 563 -27.70 -30.67 -4.34
N LEU A 564 -26.95 -30.84 -5.44
CA LEU A 564 -25.86 -29.94 -5.82
C LEU A 564 -26.34 -28.49 -6.02
N THR A 565 -27.50 -28.30 -6.66
CA THR A 565 -28.07 -26.97 -6.90
C THR A 565 -28.36 -26.25 -5.58
N PHE A 566 -28.98 -26.93 -4.62
CA PHE A 566 -29.23 -26.37 -3.27
C PHE A 566 -27.95 -26.21 -2.44
N ALA A 567 -27.02 -27.16 -2.53
CA ALA A 567 -25.74 -27.10 -1.85
C ALA A 567 -24.97 -25.83 -2.23
N LEU A 568 -24.90 -25.50 -3.53
CA LEU A 568 -24.18 -24.31 -3.98
C LEU A 568 -25.01 -23.01 -3.81
N ASN A 569 -26.25 -22.97 -4.30
CA ASN A 569 -27.02 -21.73 -4.40
C ASN A 569 -27.56 -21.23 -3.05
N VAL A 570 -27.70 -22.11 -2.05
CA VAL A 570 -28.30 -21.79 -0.75
C VAL A 570 -27.32 -22.09 0.37
N THR A 571 -26.96 -23.37 0.53
CA THR A 571 -26.13 -23.82 1.66
C THR A 571 -24.76 -23.16 1.65
N GLY A 572 -24.11 -23.04 0.49
CA GLY A 572 -22.80 -22.40 0.40
C GLY A 572 -22.81 -20.93 0.80
N SER A 573 -23.88 -20.19 0.46
CA SER A 573 -24.04 -18.80 0.88
C SER A 573 -24.24 -18.67 2.39
N TYR A 574 -25.00 -19.59 3.00
CA TYR A 574 -25.13 -19.69 4.45
C TYR A 574 -23.79 -20.00 5.13
N LEU A 575 -23.04 -20.99 4.64
CA LEU A 575 -21.74 -21.36 5.22
C LEU A 575 -20.75 -20.20 5.20
N VAL A 576 -20.72 -19.44 4.09
CA VAL A 576 -19.90 -18.21 3.99
C VAL A 576 -20.33 -17.19 5.03
N ALA A 577 -21.63 -16.91 5.16
CA ALA A 577 -22.17 -15.96 6.12
C ALA A 577 -21.80 -16.33 7.56
N ASP A 578 -22.03 -17.58 7.94
CA ASP A 578 -21.82 -18.12 9.28
C ASP A 578 -20.33 -18.14 9.69
N GLU A 579 -19.43 -18.56 8.79
CA GLU A 579 -17.99 -18.48 9.05
C GLU A 579 -17.46 -17.04 9.09
N ALA A 580 -17.89 -16.19 8.15
CA ALA A 580 -17.49 -14.80 8.09
C ALA A 580 -17.94 -14.02 9.34
N PHE A 581 -19.10 -14.35 9.92
CA PHE A 581 -19.63 -13.68 11.10
C PHE A 581 -18.75 -13.81 12.34
N LYS A 582 -18.03 -14.93 12.50
CA LYS A 582 -17.06 -15.07 13.59
C LYS A 582 -15.95 -14.02 13.46
N THR A 583 -15.39 -13.86 12.27
CA THR A 583 -14.34 -12.86 12.00
C THR A 583 -14.89 -11.43 12.09
N TRP A 584 -16.09 -11.16 11.57
CA TRP A 584 -16.73 -9.84 11.74
C TRP A 584 -16.91 -9.47 13.22
N LYS A 585 -17.39 -10.41 14.06
CA LYS A 585 -17.52 -10.20 15.51
C LYS A 585 -16.19 -9.91 16.18
N GLU A 586 -15.13 -10.63 15.82
CA GLU A 586 -13.78 -10.39 16.35
C GLU A 586 -13.25 -9.00 15.97
N GLN A 587 -13.48 -8.56 14.74
CA GLN A 587 -13.09 -7.23 14.28
C GLN A 587 -13.93 -6.13 14.95
N GLY A 588 -15.20 -6.38 15.25
CA GLY A 588 -16.14 -5.35 15.69
C GLY A 588 -16.38 -4.25 14.64
N LEU A 589 -16.07 -4.52 13.37
CA LEU A 589 -16.24 -3.59 12.25
C LEU A 589 -17.52 -3.91 11.49
N ARG A 590 -18.29 -2.87 11.16
CA ARG A 590 -19.50 -3.01 10.35
C ARG A 590 -19.16 -3.38 8.91
N GLY A 591 -20.00 -4.22 8.31
CA GLY A 591 -19.76 -4.80 7.00
C GLY A 591 -21.04 -5.06 6.21
N ASN A 592 -20.86 -5.69 5.05
CA ASN A 592 -21.98 -6.03 4.15
C ASN A 592 -21.80 -7.43 3.58
N LEU A 593 -22.90 -8.17 3.48
CA LEU A 593 -23.00 -9.42 2.74
C LEU A 593 -23.98 -9.22 1.60
N VAL A 594 -23.56 -9.48 0.37
CA VAL A 594 -24.41 -9.39 -0.82
C VAL A 594 -24.47 -10.74 -1.50
N LEU A 595 -25.68 -11.30 -1.64
CA LEU A 595 -25.90 -12.64 -2.22
C LEU A 595 -26.53 -12.56 -3.61
N THR A 596 -26.01 -13.32 -4.58
CA THR A 596 -26.68 -13.48 -5.88
C THR A 596 -27.90 -14.40 -5.74
N THR A 597 -29.07 -13.84 -6.02
CA THR A 597 -30.35 -14.54 -6.15
C THR A 597 -30.70 -14.70 -7.64
N SER A 598 -31.95 -14.49 -8.06
CA SER A 598 -32.35 -14.40 -9.47
C SER A 598 -33.78 -13.88 -9.60
N ALA A 599 -34.13 -13.27 -10.74
CA ALA A 599 -35.54 -13.01 -11.08
C ALA A 599 -36.39 -14.31 -11.11
N ASN A 600 -35.77 -15.47 -11.39
CA ASN A 600 -36.43 -16.78 -11.32
C ASN A 600 -36.86 -17.18 -9.89
N ALA A 601 -36.42 -16.47 -8.85
CA ALA A 601 -36.97 -16.64 -7.51
C ALA A 601 -38.44 -16.19 -7.42
N ALA A 602 -38.88 -15.32 -8.32
CA ALA A 602 -40.27 -14.87 -8.45
C ALA A 602 -40.96 -15.46 -9.69
N VAL A 603 -40.22 -15.72 -10.76
CA VAL A 603 -40.75 -16.23 -12.04
C VAL A 603 -40.44 -17.71 -12.22
N ALA A 604 -41.47 -18.55 -12.20
CA ALA A 604 -41.34 -19.97 -12.52
C ALA A 604 -41.19 -20.18 -14.03
N LYS A 605 -40.24 -21.05 -14.44
CA LYS A 605 -40.06 -21.44 -15.85
C LYS A 605 -40.00 -22.96 -16.00
N LYS A 606 -40.52 -23.46 -17.12
CA LYS A 606 -40.42 -24.88 -17.45
C LYS A 606 -38.94 -25.26 -17.65
N GLY A 607 -38.50 -26.30 -16.94
CA GLY A 607 -37.14 -26.84 -17.04
C GLY A 607 -36.11 -26.17 -16.11
N SER A 608 -36.55 -25.40 -15.11
CA SER A 608 -35.65 -24.77 -14.13
C SER A 608 -36.04 -25.04 -12.67
N VAL A 609 -36.85 -26.08 -12.41
CA VAL A 609 -37.45 -26.36 -11.10
C VAL A 609 -36.46 -26.31 -9.92
N ALA A 610 -35.32 -26.98 -10.02
CA ALA A 610 -34.30 -26.99 -8.96
C ALA A 610 -33.68 -25.60 -8.76
N TYR A 611 -33.37 -24.92 -9.86
CA TYR A 611 -32.78 -23.59 -9.84
C TYR A 611 -33.74 -22.55 -9.26
N ASP A 612 -34.96 -22.47 -9.77
CA ASP A 612 -35.98 -21.50 -9.36
C ASP A 612 -36.30 -21.65 -7.87
N THR A 613 -36.50 -22.90 -7.42
CA THR A 613 -36.73 -23.20 -5.99
C THR A 613 -35.52 -22.82 -5.14
N SER A 614 -34.29 -23.13 -5.58
CA SER A 614 -33.09 -22.74 -4.85
C SER A 614 -32.91 -21.22 -4.76
N LYS A 615 -33.30 -20.46 -5.80
CA LYS A 615 -33.21 -18.99 -5.78
C LYS A 615 -34.34 -18.34 -4.98
N ALA A 616 -35.53 -18.95 -4.93
CA ALA A 616 -36.57 -18.57 -3.98
C ALA A 616 -36.10 -18.79 -2.52
N ALA A 617 -35.46 -19.91 -2.22
CA ALA A 617 -34.84 -20.16 -0.92
C ALA A 617 -33.72 -19.14 -0.62
N ALA A 618 -32.87 -18.81 -1.59
CA ALA A 618 -31.84 -17.78 -1.42
C ALA A 618 -32.43 -16.38 -1.14
N ASN A 619 -33.56 -16.01 -1.76
CA ASN A 619 -34.28 -14.77 -1.43
C ASN A 619 -34.74 -14.73 0.04
N HIS A 620 -35.20 -15.85 0.58
CA HIS A 620 -35.58 -15.92 1.99
C HIS A 620 -34.34 -15.93 2.90
N LEU A 621 -33.28 -16.64 2.51
CA LEU A 621 -31.99 -16.64 3.20
C LEU A 621 -31.42 -15.22 3.39
N VAL A 622 -31.54 -14.33 2.39
CA VAL A 622 -31.14 -12.91 2.53
C VAL A 622 -31.82 -12.24 3.73
N ARG A 623 -33.11 -12.51 3.96
CA ARG A 623 -33.89 -11.93 5.06
C ARG A 623 -33.49 -12.53 6.40
N GLU A 624 -33.37 -13.85 6.45
CA GLU A 624 -32.93 -14.56 7.66
C GLU A 624 -31.52 -14.13 8.10
N MET A 625 -30.58 -14.04 7.15
CA MET A 625 -29.22 -13.57 7.45
C MET A 625 -29.19 -12.07 7.80
N ALA A 626 -30.08 -11.25 7.26
CA ALA A 626 -30.20 -9.86 7.67
C ALA A 626 -30.62 -9.72 9.13
N MET A 627 -31.47 -10.63 9.63
CA MET A 627 -31.86 -10.68 11.04
C MET A 627 -30.70 -11.21 11.90
N GLU A 628 -30.13 -12.35 11.53
CA GLU A 628 -29.11 -13.07 12.30
C GLU A 628 -27.80 -12.29 12.46
N LEU A 629 -27.35 -11.60 11.40
CA LEU A 629 -26.08 -10.88 11.41
C LEU A 629 -26.21 -9.42 11.89
N SER A 630 -27.43 -8.98 12.21
CA SER A 630 -27.68 -7.65 12.76
C SER A 630 -27.12 -7.51 14.20
N PRO A 631 -26.78 -6.29 14.65
CA PRO A 631 -26.73 -5.02 13.90
C PRO A 631 -25.40 -4.81 13.16
N LEU A 632 -24.51 -5.81 13.15
CA LEU A 632 -23.14 -5.63 12.69
C LEU A 632 -23.05 -5.61 11.16
N ILE A 633 -23.80 -6.48 10.48
CA ILE A 633 -23.72 -6.70 9.05
C ILE A 633 -25.07 -6.42 8.39
N ARG A 634 -25.04 -5.69 7.27
CA ARG A 634 -26.19 -5.58 6.37
C ARG A 634 -26.15 -6.71 5.36
N VAL A 635 -27.26 -7.40 5.18
CA VAL A 635 -27.37 -8.48 4.20
C VAL A 635 -28.41 -8.12 3.16
N ASN A 636 -28.03 -8.12 1.89
CA ASN A 636 -28.94 -7.83 0.78
C ASN A 636 -28.69 -8.81 -0.38
N GLY A 637 -29.59 -8.84 -1.34
CA GLY A 637 -29.47 -9.66 -2.54
C GLY A 637 -29.43 -8.84 -3.82
N VAL A 638 -28.76 -9.36 -4.84
CA VAL A 638 -28.92 -8.92 -6.23
C VAL A 638 -29.65 -10.02 -6.98
N ALA A 639 -30.69 -9.69 -7.73
CA ALA A 639 -31.49 -10.61 -8.54
C ALA A 639 -31.28 -10.33 -10.03
N PRO A 640 -30.31 -11.00 -10.68
CA PRO A 640 -30.15 -10.92 -12.13
C PRO A 640 -31.30 -11.62 -12.85
N ALA A 641 -31.64 -11.11 -14.04
CA ALA A 641 -32.30 -11.90 -15.08
C ALA A 641 -31.25 -12.57 -15.98
N THR A 642 -31.53 -12.72 -17.27
CA THR A 642 -30.63 -13.42 -18.19
C THR A 642 -29.42 -12.56 -18.55
N VAL A 643 -28.26 -12.91 -18.00
CA VAL A 643 -26.95 -12.33 -18.37
C VAL A 643 -26.17 -13.37 -19.16
N VAL A 644 -26.05 -13.15 -20.48
CA VAL A 644 -25.39 -14.10 -21.40
C VAL A 644 -23.90 -13.80 -21.52
N GLN A 645 -23.53 -12.52 -21.65
CA GLN A 645 -22.15 -12.08 -21.87
C GLN A 645 -21.22 -12.58 -20.75
N GLY A 646 -20.15 -13.29 -21.13
CA GLY A 646 -19.11 -13.76 -20.22
C GLY A 646 -19.56 -14.75 -19.14
N SER A 647 -20.78 -15.30 -19.26
CA SER A 647 -21.37 -16.20 -18.28
C SER A 647 -20.97 -17.65 -18.53
N ALA A 648 -20.40 -18.31 -17.53
CA ALA A 648 -20.14 -19.76 -17.57
C ALA A 648 -21.42 -20.59 -17.69
N MET A 649 -22.60 -20.01 -17.40
CA MET A 649 -23.88 -20.66 -17.62
C MET A 649 -24.27 -20.70 -19.10
N PHE A 650 -23.67 -19.88 -19.97
CA PHE A 650 -23.97 -19.82 -21.41
C PHE A 650 -22.73 -20.16 -22.25
N PRO A 651 -22.20 -21.40 -22.17
CA PRO A 651 -21.17 -21.84 -23.10
C PRO A 651 -21.71 -21.84 -24.54
N ARG A 652 -20.81 -21.78 -25.52
CA ARG A 652 -21.16 -21.66 -26.95
C ARG A 652 -22.26 -22.63 -27.38
N ASP A 653 -22.13 -23.91 -27.04
CA ASP A 653 -23.10 -24.95 -27.42
C ASP A 653 -24.50 -24.68 -26.86
N ARG A 654 -24.58 -24.17 -25.62
CA ARG A 654 -25.86 -23.77 -25.02
C ARG A 654 -26.43 -22.52 -25.68
N VAL A 655 -25.58 -21.56 -26.07
CA VAL A 655 -26.01 -20.37 -26.81
C VAL A 655 -26.61 -20.79 -28.14
N ILE A 656 -25.92 -21.65 -28.90
CA ILE A 656 -26.40 -22.23 -30.16
C ILE A 656 -27.73 -22.97 -29.96
N ALA A 657 -27.81 -23.86 -28.97
CA ALA A 657 -29.05 -24.58 -28.66
C ALA A 657 -30.21 -23.63 -28.29
N SER A 658 -29.91 -22.51 -27.63
CA SER A 658 -30.91 -21.49 -27.29
C SER A 658 -31.36 -20.70 -28.53
N LEU A 659 -30.43 -20.31 -29.40
CA LEU A 659 -30.73 -19.64 -30.66
C LEU A 659 -31.63 -20.51 -31.55
N ALA A 660 -31.31 -21.80 -31.68
CA ALA A 660 -32.13 -22.78 -32.37
C ALA A 660 -33.52 -22.93 -31.74
N LYS A 661 -33.60 -23.09 -30.40
CA LYS A 661 -34.86 -23.20 -29.66
C LYS A 661 -35.80 -22.01 -29.87
N TYR A 662 -35.24 -20.80 -29.99
CA TYR A 662 -36.02 -19.58 -30.18
C TYR A 662 -36.14 -19.14 -31.64
N ASN A 663 -35.70 -19.96 -32.60
CA ASN A 663 -35.70 -19.64 -34.03
C ASN A 663 -35.00 -18.31 -34.37
N ILE A 664 -33.89 -18.01 -33.67
CA ILE A 664 -33.07 -16.82 -33.93
C ILE A 664 -32.03 -17.17 -35.00
N PRO A 665 -31.92 -16.44 -36.13
CA PRO A 665 -30.98 -16.77 -37.20
C PRO A 665 -29.51 -16.73 -36.77
N TYR A 666 -28.79 -17.83 -37.00
CA TYR A 666 -27.35 -17.93 -36.78
C TYR A 666 -26.68 -18.90 -37.78
N THR A 667 -25.36 -18.79 -37.94
CA THR A 667 -24.53 -19.81 -38.61
C THR A 667 -23.46 -20.35 -37.66
N ASP A 668 -23.06 -21.60 -37.85
CA ASP A 668 -22.13 -22.31 -36.93
C ASP A 668 -20.71 -21.71 -36.92
N ASP A 669 -20.34 -20.96 -37.96
CA ASP A 669 -19.05 -20.28 -38.11
C ASP A 669 -18.99 -18.90 -37.44
N GLU A 670 -20.12 -18.36 -36.96
CA GLU A 670 -20.14 -17.06 -36.28
C GLU A 670 -19.29 -17.08 -35.00
N ALA A 671 -18.57 -15.99 -34.76
CA ALA A 671 -17.86 -15.79 -33.50
C ALA A 671 -18.82 -15.88 -32.30
N THR A 672 -18.37 -16.47 -31.18
CA THR A 672 -19.20 -16.66 -29.98
C THR A 672 -19.78 -15.35 -29.46
N ASP A 673 -19.05 -14.25 -29.59
CA ASP A 673 -19.52 -12.92 -29.19
C ASP A 673 -20.69 -12.41 -30.04
N SER A 674 -20.73 -12.74 -31.34
CA SER A 674 -21.88 -12.45 -32.21
C SER A 674 -23.11 -13.23 -31.76
N LEU A 675 -22.94 -14.54 -31.54
CA LEU A 675 -24.03 -15.44 -31.11
C LEU A 675 -24.61 -15.02 -29.75
N THR A 676 -23.75 -14.70 -28.79
CA THR A 676 -24.16 -14.22 -27.47
C THR A 676 -24.85 -12.86 -27.55
N THR A 677 -24.42 -11.97 -28.44
CA THR A 677 -25.07 -10.67 -28.68
C THR A 677 -26.49 -10.86 -29.21
N LYS A 678 -26.69 -11.73 -30.21
CA LYS A 678 -28.02 -12.06 -30.75
C LYS A 678 -28.95 -12.61 -29.67
N LEU A 679 -28.46 -13.57 -28.88
CA LEU A 679 -29.24 -14.15 -27.79
C LEU A 679 -29.56 -13.11 -26.70
N SER A 680 -28.61 -12.24 -26.36
CA SER A 680 -28.82 -11.14 -25.40
C SER A 680 -29.88 -10.16 -25.89
N ARG A 681 -29.86 -9.81 -27.18
CA ARG A 681 -30.87 -8.94 -27.79
C ARG A 681 -32.26 -9.55 -27.71
N PHE A 682 -32.40 -10.84 -28.02
CA PHE A 682 -33.69 -11.53 -27.90
C PHE A 682 -34.27 -11.47 -26.49
N TYR A 683 -33.44 -11.68 -25.45
CA TYR A 683 -33.90 -11.55 -24.07
C TYR A 683 -34.24 -10.10 -23.71
N ALA A 684 -33.44 -9.12 -24.17
CA ALA A 684 -33.70 -7.70 -23.97
C ALA A 684 -35.05 -7.26 -24.55
N ASP A 685 -35.42 -7.75 -25.74
CA ASP A 685 -36.68 -7.39 -26.40
C ASP A 685 -37.93 -7.82 -25.62
N ARG A 686 -37.78 -8.65 -24.58
CA ARG A 686 -38.86 -9.10 -23.69
C ARG A 686 -38.95 -8.32 -22.37
N THR A 687 -37.97 -7.48 -22.08
CA THR A 687 -37.99 -6.61 -20.89
C THR A 687 -38.58 -5.25 -21.24
N LEU A 688 -38.87 -4.42 -20.24
CA LEU A 688 -39.45 -3.10 -20.45
C LEU A 688 -38.44 -2.08 -21.00
N THR A 689 -37.16 -2.19 -20.64
CA THR A 689 -36.12 -1.26 -21.11
C THR A 689 -35.60 -1.57 -22.51
N LYS A 690 -35.88 -2.77 -23.06
CA LYS A 690 -35.40 -3.21 -24.40
C LYS A 690 -33.88 -3.16 -24.57
N ASN A 691 -33.14 -3.21 -23.46
CA ASN A 691 -31.68 -3.17 -23.43
C ASN A 691 -31.10 -4.47 -22.86
N PRO A 692 -30.02 -5.02 -23.46
CA PRO A 692 -29.30 -6.16 -22.89
C PRO A 692 -28.78 -5.85 -21.50
N ILE A 693 -28.86 -6.85 -20.61
CA ILE A 693 -28.33 -6.77 -19.26
C ILE A 693 -26.93 -7.39 -19.26
N THR A 694 -25.96 -6.63 -18.80
CA THR A 694 -24.54 -7.01 -18.79
C THR A 694 -24.06 -7.36 -17.38
N PRO A 695 -22.91 -8.04 -17.22
CA PRO A 695 -22.25 -8.18 -15.93
C PRO A 695 -21.96 -6.84 -15.24
N ALA A 696 -21.70 -5.78 -16.00
CA ALA A 696 -21.42 -4.45 -15.48
C ALA A 696 -22.66 -3.83 -14.79
N ASP A 697 -23.85 -4.03 -15.36
CA ASP A 697 -25.10 -3.57 -14.74
C ASP A 697 -25.33 -4.25 -13.38
N GLN A 698 -24.98 -5.53 -13.25
CA GLN A 698 -25.07 -6.27 -11.98
C GLN A 698 -24.03 -5.75 -10.99
N ALA A 699 -22.80 -5.48 -11.45
CA ALA A 699 -21.72 -4.98 -10.63
C ALA A 699 -22.05 -3.60 -10.00
N GLU A 700 -22.81 -2.74 -10.67
CA GLU A 700 -23.32 -1.50 -10.08
C GLU A 700 -24.26 -1.75 -8.89
N ALA A 701 -25.15 -2.74 -8.96
CA ALA A 701 -26.02 -3.07 -7.83
C ALA A 701 -25.21 -3.61 -6.64
N TYR A 702 -24.19 -4.44 -6.90
CA TYR A 702 -23.23 -4.87 -5.88
C TYR A 702 -22.53 -3.67 -5.22
N PHE A 703 -22.01 -2.74 -6.03
CA PHE A 703 -21.40 -1.50 -5.55
C PHE A 703 -22.35 -0.70 -4.65
N LEU A 704 -23.60 -0.46 -5.08
CA LEU A 704 -24.59 0.26 -4.27
C LEU A 704 -24.88 -0.42 -2.92
N LEU A 705 -24.89 -1.75 -2.88
CA LEU A 705 -25.19 -2.52 -1.67
C LEU A 705 -24.02 -2.58 -0.68
N VAL A 706 -22.77 -2.61 -1.16
CA VAL A 706 -21.58 -2.62 -0.29
C VAL A 706 -21.15 -1.22 0.17
N THR A 707 -21.59 -0.16 -0.51
CA THR A 707 -21.34 1.23 -0.09
C THR A 707 -22.31 1.68 1.00
N ASN A 708 -22.04 2.87 1.56
CA ASN A 708 -22.92 3.52 2.52
C ASN A 708 -24.11 4.28 1.89
N ARG A 709 -24.23 4.29 0.55
CA ARG A 709 -25.36 4.93 -0.15
C ARG A 709 -26.71 4.36 0.28
N LEU A 710 -26.74 3.06 0.56
CA LEU A 710 -27.91 2.35 1.08
C LEU A 710 -27.73 1.92 2.54
N SER A 711 -27.04 2.73 3.36
CA SER A 711 -26.64 2.32 4.73
C SER A 711 -27.80 1.98 5.69
N LYS A 712 -29.06 2.25 5.30
CA LYS A 712 -30.28 1.96 6.09
C LYS A 712 -31.10 0.80 5.47
N THR A 713 -30.52 0.11 4.49
CA THR A 713 -31.16 -0.99 3.76
C THR A 713 -30.48 -2.32 4.10
N THR A 714 -31.26 -3.27 4.61
CA THR A 714 -30.90 -4.68 4.86
C THR A 714 -32.14 -5.56 4.63
N GLY A 715 -31.94 -6.84 4.30
CA GLY A 715 -33.00 -7.80 4.01
C GLY A 715 -33.68 -7.59 2.65
N GLN A 716 -33.14 -6.74 1.77
CA GLN A 716 -33.75 -6.41 0.49
C GLN A 716 -33.04 -7.10 -0.68
N VAL A 717 -33.79 -7.35 -1.75
CA VAL A 717 -33.27 -7.90 -3.00
C VAL A 717 -33.49 -6.87 -4.12
N ILE A 718 -32.40 -6.40 -4.73
CA ILE A 718 -32.44 -5.47 -5.85
C ILE A 718 -32.47 -6.27 -7.15
N THR A 719 -33.50 -6.08 -7.98
CA THR A 719 -33.56 -6.65 -9.32
C THR A 719 -32.78 -5.79 -10.31
N VAL A 720 -32.00 -6.44 -11.18
CA VAL A 720 -31.36 -5.82 -12.33
C VAL A 720 -31.71 -6.69 -13.54
N ASP A 721 -32.91 -6.45 -14.06
CA ASP A 721 -33.61 -7.36 -14.99
C ASP A 721 -34.20 -6.66 -16.23
N GLY A 722 -33.88 -5.38 -16.44
CA GLY A 722 -34.44 -4.58 -17.54
C GLY A 722 -35.94 -4.30 -17.39
N GLY A 723 -36.52 -4.47 -16.20
CA GLY A 723 -37.96 -4.36 -15.97
C GLY A 723 -38.68 -5.62 -16.42
N LEU A 724 -38.27 -6.79 -15.95
CA LEU A 724 -38.99 -8.03 -16.22
C LEU A 724 -40.30 -8.04 -15.42
N HIS A 725 -41.39 -7.56 -16.03
CA HIS A 725 -42.68 -7.35 -15.35
C HIS A 725 -43.27 -8.61 -14.67
N GLU A 726 -42.93 -9.79 -15.18
CA GLU A 726 -43.32 -11.08 -14.58
C GLU A 726 -42.68 -11.29 -13.20
N ALA A 727 -41.53 -10.66 -12.93
CA ALA A 727 -40.78 -10.77 -11.68
C ALA A 727 -41.12 -9.70 -10.64
N PHE A 728 -42.11 -8.82 -10.92
CA PHE A 728 -42.50 -7.77 -9.99
C PHE A 728 -43.08 -8.38 -8.70
N LEU A 729 -42.39 -8.13 -7.59
CA LEU A 729 -42.86 -8.52 -6.26
C LEU A 729 -44.06 -7.64 -5.89
N ARG A 730 -45.11 -8.26 -5.33
CA ARG A 730 -46.35 -7.60 -4.90
C ARG A 730 -46.46 -7.57 -3.39
#